data_AF-A0A8J9YD00-F1
#
_entry.id   AF-A0A8J9YD00-F1
#
_cell.length_a   1.000
_cell.length_b   1.000
_cell.length_c   1.000
_cell.angle_alpha   90.00
_cell.angle_beta   90.00
_cell.angle_gamma   90.00
#
_symmetry.space_group_name_H-M   'P 1'
#
loop_
_entity.id
_entity.type
_entity.pdbx_description
1 polymer ?
#
loop_
_entity_poly.entity_id
_entity_poly.type
_entity_poly.pdbx_seq_one_letter_code
_entity_poly.pdbx_strand_id
1 'polypeptide(L)'
;MKGHPIIYIIWFLHIFHVNLAYFHTPSYLEFKPPDVSKTFGFSIGYQSKTNSLVVGAPLSNRDGKVYSCSIADLKRKTTICKDIGIDIDKYAGNYNRSASPDQNFCLGATISVAPDYFLTCAPLWTQLTLNRKTWFGALGTCFLSDGTNITRYFGLTEQYFDMQSGKTLSYARPRIVNIYGGIGWSTLSDPLNKIILIAKPMLESSISYIDMDQPLKPAIVVNFRGLFNGYGYKGQSFAIGKFFDIKTTLYAISMISVTKLYGAIGFLYYDSLSKTISVMQNNRDAIFIEDDAVGSMFGAALHSVDMNSDSFVELLVGAPAQSNTIEGYEQGAVHFYIGGGKAEKRNKANLCIYGTKDGSRFGTSIASNDLDGDSLPEIFISAPYEGTGVLYVFSGKEITSLLNKGRNVLVQIHDLKDIQLIKNTDFKALGISLQSLVDIDKDGGKALAVGAMNSNNVAVYRSIPFLNVTISAKIIGKDVVRERDMNFSVKVTVSVTYPIKPKVIDGKLFVRTNINGEGANIIKYDNEVILSKNVSLFTKYVIVSFINEEPGFFKFTANVESDAENLKRKDFDTSLYKISSYSRTRFAFDFERRCKDDCVPKLSLTFDWTGREDEYWLGSSTNENMTLLVRNDGNTTYQSCARIKITGAQFKLPECVVESDAWYRCDFTEINRHETYPVDVIFDMSQTTNRDKELEVKVMLYNNCAAIGNATLTDKKVITYYLDTSDIHLDGIQYDRNVTDLVLENTESPFIDLHEVYTATNNGTVIWKDLNAIIVLNKESFIKNYVVISPEELIVQEENTEEYIIITCIFDLNPNSSIKILTTLNIIKEKIMDNLIDGELKVTSNFTLYLNPTDEILNKSLTTTVKYQVDTSFGHNKSLIILVSVLLALFVLYVVIMVLRKVGFFKREDKTKLDALKEEIRRESIRRESTRRPTVAKETDEEEIKEDEC
;
A
#
# COMPACT_ATOMS: atom_id res chain seq x y z
N MET A 1 -1.46 -22.66 34.42
CA MET A 1 0.02 -22.58 34.55
C MET A 1 0.49 -21.26 33.95
N LYS A 2 1.49 -20.57 34.52
CA LYS A 2 2.07 -19.34 33.94
C LYS A 2 3.38 -19.70 33.23
N GLY A 3 3.43 -19.57 31.91
CA GLY A 3 4.67 -19.68 31.13
C GLY A 3 5.40 -18.33 31.06
N HIS A 4 6.72 -18.31 31.22
CA HIS A 4 7.48 -17.05 31.15
C HIS A 4 7.65 -16.57 29.69
N PRO A 5 7.29 -15.30 29.36
CA PRO A 5 7.47 -14.75 28.02
C PRO A 5 8.96 -14.61 27.62
N ILE A 6 9.86 -14.57 28.61
CA ILE A 6 11.32 -14.49 28.42
C ILE A 6 11.83 -15.63 27.54
N ILE A 7 11.29 -16.85 27.66
CA ILE A 7 11.72 -18.02 26.88
C ILE A 7 11.40 -17.84 25.40
N TYR A 8 10.22 -17.28 25.07
CA TYR A 8 9.81 -16.99 23.69
C TYR A 8 10.68 -15.90 23.05
N ILE A 9 11.05 -14.86 23.81
CA ILE A 9 11.93 -13.78 23.32
C ILE A 9 13.34 -14.33 23.03
N ILE A 10 13.89 -15.18 23.91
CA ILE A 10 15.19 -15.84 23.68
C ILE A 10 15.14 -16.77 22.45
N TRP A 11 14.05 -17.52 22.27
CA TRP A 11 13.84 -18.33 21.06
C TRP A 11 13.78 -17.48 19.78
N PHE A 12 13.03 -16.38 19.79
CA PHE A 12 12.95 -15.47 18.64
C PHE A 12 14.33 -14.87 18.27
N LEU A 13 15.10 -14.42 19.27
CA LEU A 13 16.45 -13.87 19.06
C LEU A 13 17.43 -14.92 18.50
N HIS A 14 17.36 -16.17 18.96
CA HIS A 14 18.16 -17.26 18.39
C HIS A 14 17.75 -17.62 16.95
N ILE A 15 16.45 -17.66 16.65
CA ILE A 15 15.95 -17.98 15.30
C ILE A 15 16.44 -16.96 14.25
N PHE A 16 16.51 -15.68 14.60
CA PHE A 16 17.06 -14.65 13.70
C PHE A 16 18.57 -14.83 13.42
N HIS A 17 19.37 -15.32 14.37
CA HIS A 17 20.81 -15.49 14.17
C HIS A 17 21.21 -16.73 13.34
N VAL A 18 20.37 -17.77 13.24
CA VAL A 18 20.72 -18.99 12.48
C VAL A 18 20.76 -18.74 10.96
N ASN A 19 19.91 -17.85 10.44
CA ASN A 19 19.77 -17.63 8.98
C ASN A 19 21.00 -16.97 8.33
N LEU A 20 21.92 -16.39 9.11
CA LEU A 20 23.02 -15.57 8.61
C LEU A 20 24.43 -16.05 9.01
N ALA A 21 24.58 -17.33 9.35
CA ALA A 21 25.90 -17.90 9.52
C ALA A 21 26.71 -17.89 8.21
N TYR A 22 27.95 -17.39 8.24
CA TYR A 22 28.98 -17.63 7.21
C TYR A 22 29.99 -18.65 7.73
N PHE A 23 30.42 -18.49 8.99
CA PHE A 23 31.24 -19.45 9.72
C PHE A 23 30.39 -20.36 10.61
N HIS A 24 30.76 -21.64 10.73
CA HIS A 24 30.15 -22.54 11.71
C HIS A 24 30.79 -22.33 13.09
N THR A 25 30.14 -21.55 13.94
CA THR A 25 30.68 -21.13 15.24
C THR A 25 30.80 -22.24 16.30
N PRO A 26 29.95 -23.28 16.40
CA PRO A 26 30.09 -24.31 17.44
C PRO A 26 31.37 -25.17 17.30
N SER A 27 31.86 -25.31 16.07
CA SER A 27 32.93 -26.23 15.67
C SER A 27 34.27 -25.53 15.40
N TYR A 28 34.52 -24.39 16.06
CA TYR A 28 35.84 -23.74 16.01
C TYR A 28 36.93 -24.70 16.47
N LEU A 29 38.13 -24.54 15.90
CA LEU A 29 39.33 -25.22 16.35
C LEU A 29 40.13 -24.28 17.26
N GLU A 30 40.58 -24.80 18.39
CA GLU A 30 41.23 -24.06 19.45
C GLU A 30 42.74 -24.30 19.42
N PHE A 31 43.54 -23.24 19.49
CA PHE A 31 45.00 -23.30 19.49
C PHE A 31 45.56 -22.67 20.77
N LYS A 32 46.35 -23.43 21.51
CA LYS A 32 46.90 -23.06 22.82
C LYS A 32 48.43 -23.21 22.86
N PRO A 33 49.14 -22.39 23.67
CA PRO A 33 50.54 -22.62 23.98
C PRO A 33 50.71 -23.91 24.83
N PRO A 34 51.92 -24.51 24.85
CA PRO A 34 52.22 -25.68 25.67
C PRO A 34 52.46 -25.30 27.15
N ASP A 35 52.97 -24.10 27.38
CA ASP A 35 53.32 -23.56 28.70
C ASP A 35 52.30 -22.49 29.17
N VAL A 36 52.44 -22.05 30.43
CA VAL A 36 51.77 -20.84 30.93
C VAL A 36 52.31 -19.60 30.23
N SER A 37 51.64 -19.20 29.14
CA SER A 37 51.93 -17.98 28.37
C SER A 37 51.19 -16.76 28.93
N LYS A 38 51.52 -15.58 28.39
CA LYS A 38 50.69 -14.36 28.41
C LYS A 38 50.63 -13.79 26.99
N THR A 39 49.51 -13.15 26.66
CA THR A 39 49.19 -12.56 25.35
C THR A 39 49.40 -13.48 24.14
N PHE A 40 49.30 -14.80 24.28
CA PHE A 40 49.27 -15.71 23.11
C PHE A 40 48.05 -15.40 22.24
N GLY A 41 48.29 -15.15 20.94
CA GLY A 41 47.27 -14.64 20.01
C GLY A 41 47.28 -13.12 19.85
N PHE A 42 48.34 -12.43 20.31
CA PHE A 42 48.53 -10.99 20.06
C PHE A 42 48.75 -10.70 18.57
N SER A 43 49.58 -11.52 17.90
CA SER A 43 49.79 -11.49 16.46
C SER A 43 49.69 -12.90 15.87
N ILE A 44 49.26 -13.00 14.62
CA ILE A 44 49.08 -14.26 13.88
C ILE A 44 49.60 -14.04 12.46
N GLY A 45 50.31 -15.02 11.92
CA GLY A 45 50.63 -15.12 10.49
C GLY A 45 50.38 -16.54 9.98
N TYR A 46 49.92 -16.71 8.75
CA TYR A 46 49.72 -18.05 8.16
C TYR A 46 50.87 -18.45 7.22
N GLN A 47 51.57 -19.54 7.53
CA GLN A 47 52.63 -20.11 6.70
C GLN A 47 52.07 -21.26 5.86
N SER A 48 51.82 -20.98 4.58
CA SER A 48 51.19 -21.92 3.65
C SER A 48 52.04 -23.18 3.38
N LYS A 49 53.36 -23.01 3.24
CA LYS A 49 54.34 -24.09 2.99
C LYS A 49 54.31 -25.20 4.06
N THR A 50 54.03 -24.84 5.32
CA THR A 50 53.98 -25.75 6.47
C THR A 50 52.55 -26.00 6.96
N ASN A 51 51.55 -25.44 6.28
CA ASN A 51 50.14 -25.38 6.71
C ASN A 51 49.99 -25.12 8.22
N SER A 52 50.61 -24.03 8.69
CA SER A 52 50.73 -23.73 10.13
C SER A 52 50.47 -22.26 10.41
N LEU A 53 49.83 -21.96 11.54
CA LEU A 53 49.81 -20.61 12.09
C LEU A 53 51.12 -20.36 12.85
N VAL A 54 51.74 -19.21 12.63
CA VAL A 54 52.76 -18.65 13.50
C VAL A 54 52.05 -17.66 14.42
N VAL A 55 52.21 -17.82 15.74
CA VAL A 55 51.45 -17.05 16.75
C VAL A 55 52.38 -16.37 17.75
N GLY A 56 52.23 -15.06 17.90
CA GLY A 56 53.01 -14.24 18.81
C GLY A 56 52.42 -14.15 20.22
N ALA A 57 53.30 -14.08 21.21
CA ALA A 57 53.00 -13.92 22.63
C ALA A 57 54.01 -12.97 23.31
N PRO A 58 53.95 -11.65 23.00
CA PRO A 58 55.01 -10.69 23.36
C PRO A 58 55.23 -10.49 24.86
N LEU A 59 54.28 -10.88 25.73
CA LEU A 59 54.41 -10.74 27.19
C LEU A 59 54.55 -12.10 27.91
N SER A 60 54.77 -13.20 27.17
CA SER A 60 54.86 -14.56 27.73
C SER A 60 55.98 -14.73 28.78
N ASN A 61 57.04 -13.95 28.65
CA ASN A 61 58.15 -13.78 29.58
C ASN A 61 58.75 -12.38 29.29
N ARG A 62 59.95 -12.06 29.81
CA ARG A 62 60.62 -10.77 29.51
C ARG A 62 61.01 -10.64 28.03
N ASP A 63 61.18 -11.73 27.32
CA ASP A 63 61.62 -11.73 25.92
C ASP A 63 60.43 -11.58 24.96
N GLY A 64 59.32 -12.24 25.29
CA GLY A 64 58.26 -12.62 24.36
C GLY A 64 58.53 -14.02 23.78
N LYS A 65 57.48 -14.70 23.32
CA LYS A 65 57.58 -16.02 22.67
C LYS A 65 56.85 -16.02 21.32
N VAL A 66 57.26 -16.91 20.42
CA VAL A 66 56.60 -17.16 19.14
C VAL A 66 56.43 -18.66 18.96
N TYR A 67 55.22 -19.08 18.58
CA TYR A 67 54.83 -20.48 18.50
C TYR A 67 54.44 -20.86 17.06
N SER A 68 54.62 -22.12 16.71
CA SER A 68 54.12 -22.73 15.49
C SER A 68 52.99 -23.72 15.81
N CYS A 69 51.85 -23.54 15.15
CA CYS A 69 50.60 -24.25 15.38
C CYS A 69 50.19 -24.98 14.09
N SER A 70 50.39 -26.30 14.01
CA SER A 70 50.06 -27.05 12.79
C SER A 70 48.55 -27.21 12.60
N ILE A 71 48.07 -26.94 11.39
CA ILE A 71 46.66 -27.04 10.99
C ILE A 71 46.36 -28.44 10.40
N ALA A 72 47.26 -29.42 10.59
CA ALA A 72 47.17 -30.73 9.94
C ALA A 72 46.15 -31.72 10.54
N ASP A 73 45.84 -31.63 11.84
CA ASP A 73 44.89 -32.54 12.53
C ASP A 73 43.59 -31.81 12.91
N LEU A 74 42.80 -31.49 11.88
CA LEU A 74 41.50 -30.80 11.98
C LEU A 74 40.42 -31.61 12.73
N LYS A 75 40.71 -32.85 13.14
CA LYS A 75 39.81 -33.68 13.97
C LYS A 75 39.92 -33.36 15.46
N ARG A 76 41.03 -32.75 15.91
CA ARG A 76 41.17 -32.32 17.30
C ARG A 76 40.55 -30.95 17.49
N LYS A 77 39.57 -30.84 18.39
CA LYS A 77 39.01 -29.53 18.75
C LYS A 77 40.05 -28.59 19.38
N THR A 78 41.05 -29.13 20.06
CA THR A 78 42.16 -28.34 20.63
C THR A 78 43.52 -28.88 20.17
N THR A 79 44.36 -27.98 19.66
CA THR A 79 45.75 -28.23 19.27
C THR A 79 46.70 -27.45 20.17
N ILE A 80 47.71 -28.14 20.69
CA ILE A 80 48.81 -27.52 21.44
C ILE A 80 49.92 -27.15 20.45
N CYS A 81 50.32 -25.88 20.46
CA CYS A 81 51.36 -25.36 19.59
C CYS A 81 52.77 -25.66 20.13
N LYS A 82 53.77 -25.61 19.26
CA LYS A 82 55.19 -25.79 19.60
C LYS A 82 55.86 -24.42 19.73
N ASP A 83 56.64 -24.20 20.79
CA ASP A 83 57.55 -23.05 20.87
C ASP A 83 58.64 -23.15 19.79
N ILE A 84 58.93 -22.04 19.11
CA ILE A 84 59.97 -21.98 18.07
C ILE A 84 61.37 -21.85 18.69
N GLY A 85 61.50 -21.40 19.94
CA GLY A 85 62.77 -21.40 20.67
C GLY A 85 63.74 -20.30 20.22
N ILE A 86 63.22 -19.09 19.96
CA ILE A 86 64.03 -17.91 19.64
C ILE A 86 64.70 -17.40 20.92
N ASP A 87 65.89 -17.94 21.21
CA ASP A 87 66.82 -17.40 22.21
C ASP A 87 67.36 -16.04 21.73
N ILE A 88 66.91 -14.95 22.35
CA ILE A 88 67.32 -13.59 22.00
C ILE A 88 68.77 -13.33 22.42
N ASP A 89 69.22 -13.84 23.57
CA ASP A 89 70.57 -13.57 24.12
C ASP A 89 71.65 -14.14 23.20
N LYS A 90 71.44 -15.35 22.65
CA LYS A 90 72.30 -15.96 21.63
C LYS A 90 72.57 -15.05 20.42
N TYR A 91 71.61 -14.20 20.06
CA TYR A 91 71.73 -13.26 18.93
C TYR A 91 71.90 -11.79 19.38
N ALA A 92 72.07 -11.53 20.67
CA ALA A 92 72.13 -10.17 21.21
C ALA A 92 73.52 -9.52 21.06
N GLY A 93 74.58 -10.32 20.90
CA GLY A 93 75.95 -9.84 20.64
C GLY A 93 76.55 -9.10 21.83
N ASN A 94 76.94 -7.84 21.65
CA ASN A 94 77.49 -6.98 22.72
C ASN A 94 76.39 -6.39 23.64
N TYR A 95 75.35 -7.18 23.90
CA TYR A 95 74.28 -6.90 24.86
C TYR A 95 74.69 -7.36 26.26
N ASN A 96 74.08 -6.77 27.29
CA ASN A 96 74.25 -7.20 28.67
C ASN A 96 72.91 -7.12 29.40
N ARG A 97 72.26 -8.28 29.58
CA ARG A 97 70.95 -8.41 30.24
C ARG A 97 70.94 -7.82 31.66
N SER A 98 72.05 -7.96 32.39
CA SER A 98 72.18 -7.46 33.77
C SER A 98 72.10 -5.93 33.91
N ALA A 99 72.21 -5.18 32.80
CA ALA A 99 72.12 -3.72 32.81
C ALA A 99 70.72 -3.16 32.52
N SER A 100 69.79 -4.01 32.04
CA SER A 100 68.37 -3.68 31.87
C SER A 100 67.50 -4.90 32.24
N PRO A 101 67.64 -5.48 33.46
CA PRO A 101 67.16 -6.83 33.75
C PRO A 101 65.64 -6.98 33.67
N ASP A 102 64.88 -5.93 34.00
CA ASP A 102 63.42 -5.93 34.05
C ASP A 102 62.74 -5.47 32.75
N GLN A 103 63.51 -5.21 31.68
CA GLN A 103 62.96 -4.83 30.38
C GLN A 103 62.15 -5.98 29.76
N ASN A 104 60.96 -5.66 29.23
CA ASN A 104 60.24 -6.54 28.31
C ASN A 104 60.62 -6.21 26.85
N PHE A 105 60.92 -7.20 26.02
CA PHE A 105 61.35 -7.02 24.62
C PHE A 105 60.23 -7.14 23.58
N CYS A 106 59.12 -7.80 23.93
CA CYS A 106 57.95 -7.97 23.09
C CYS A 106 58.20 -8.72 21.77
N LEU A 107 59.04 -9.76 21.79
CA LEU A 107 59.20 -10.69 20.67
C LEU A 107 57.85 -11.35 20.32
N GLY A 108 57.45 -11.29 19.06
CA GLY A 108 56.11 -11.71 18.63
C GLY A 108 55.05 -10.62 18.74
N ALA A 109 55.44 -9.35 18.93
CA ALA A 109 54.53 -8.23 18.73
C ALA A 109 54.03 -8.18 17.26
N THR A 110 54.87 -8.56 16.31
CA THR A 110 54.56 -8.60 14.88
C THR A 110 55.07 -9.89 14.23
N ILE A 111 54.37 -10.30 13.16
CA ILE A 111 54.72 -11.41 12.28
C ILE A 111 54.41 -10.97 10.84
N SER A 112 55.37 -11.14 9.94
CA SER A 112 55.19 -11.02 8.49
C SER A 112 55.66 -12.33 7.85
N VAL A 113 54.85 -12.93 6.97
CA VAL A 113 55.15 -14.24 6.39
C VAL A 113 55.58 -14.09 4.92
N ALA A 114 56.71 -14.71 4.58
CA ALA A 114 57.19 -14.92 3.21
C ALA A 114 56.95 -16.40 2.81
N PRO A 115 57.11 -16.78 1.53
CA PRO A 115 56.82 -18.15 1.08
C PRO A 115 57.59 -19.25 1.82
N ASP A 116 58.86 -18.99 2.18
CA ASP A 116 59.76 -19.98 2.77
C ASP A 116 60.09 -19.75 4.25
N TYR A 117 59.85 -18.55 4.77
CA TYR A 117 60.21 -18.13 6.13
C TYR A 117 59.21 -17.09 6.66
N PHE A 118 59.24 -16.80 7.96
CA PHE A 118 58.57 -15.63 8.53
C PHE A 118 59.59 -14.69 9.21
N LEU A 119 59.26 -13.40 9.22
CA LEU A 119 59.92 -12.37 10.02
C LEU A 119 59.05 -12.11 11.26
N THR A 120 59.66 -12.03 12.44
CA THR A 120 59.00 -11.58 13.67
C THR A 120 59.89 -10.61 14.45
N CYS A 121 59.31 -9.59 15.06
CA CYS A 121 60.09 -8.53 15.72
C CYS A 121 59.89 -8.49 17.23
N ALA A 122 60.89 -7.90 17.90
CA ALA A 122 60.94 -7.57 19.32
C ALA A 122 61.16 -6.05 19.47
N PRO A 123 60.09 -5.22 19.40
CA PRO A 123 60.24 -3.77 19.24
C PRO A 123 60.86 -3.09 20.46
N LEU A 124 60.67 -3.64 21.66
CA LEU A 124 61.24 -3.12 22.90
C LEU A 124 62.61 -3.72 23.24
N TRP A 125 63.26 -4.43 22.30
CA TRP A 125 64.65 -4.85 22.44
C TRP A 125 65.55 -3.64 22.74
N THR A 126 66.22 -3.67 23.90
CA THR A 126 66.94 -2.54 24.48
C THR A 126 68.45 -2.78 24.49
N GLN A 127 69.18 -1.67 24.45
CA GLN A 127 70.59 -1.56 24.81
C GLN A 127 71.61 -2.32 23.95
N LEU A 128 72.71 -1.64 23.63
CA LEU A 128 73.95 -2.27 23.17
C LEU A 128 75.14 -1.45 23.67
N THR A 129 76.19 -2.14 24.14
CA THR A 129 77.43 -1.51 24.61
C THR A 129 78.54 -1.71 23.58
N LEU A 130 79.09 -0.62 23.05
CA LEU A 130 80.14 -0.65 22.04
C LEU A 130 81.24 0.36 22.40
N ASN A 131 82.52 -0.05 22.34
CA ASN A 131 83.66 0.83 22.61
C ASN A 131 83.54 1.62 23.93
N ARG A 132 83.09 0.95 25.00
CA ARG A 132 82.76 1.51 26.34
C ARG A 132 81.60 2.53 26.38
N LYS A 133 80.94 2.82 25.26
CA LYS A 133 79.69 3.59 25.21
C LYS A 133 78.48 2.64 25.29
N THR A 134 77.62 2.84 26.26
CA THR A 134 76.32 2.15 26.35
C THR A 134 75.22 3.05 25.83
N TRP A 135 74.43 2.55 24.88
CA TRP A 135 73.20 3.21 24.44
C TRP A 135 72.03 2.59 25.22
N PHE A 136 71.19 3.42 25.85
CA PHE A 136 70.02 2.97 26.62
C PHE A 136 68.72 3.40 25.92
N GLY A 137 67.73 2.50 25.87
CA GLY A 137 66.42 2.74 25.26
C GLY A 137 66.02 1.66 24.25
N ALA A 138 64.73 1.61 23.91
CA ALA A 138 64.20 0.68 22.92
C ALA A 138 64.76 0.99 21.52
N LEU A 139 65.46 0.03 20.93
CA LEU A 139 66.03 0.09 19.58
C LEU A 139 65.27 -0.83 18.63
N GLY A 140 64.83 -1.98 19.13
CA GLY A 140 64.11 -3.00 18.38
C GLY A 140 65.01 -3.79 17.43
N THR A 141 64.62 -5.04 17.19
CA THR A 141 65.21 -5.92 16.17
C THR A 141 64.22 -6.98 15.73
N CYS A 142 64.55 -7.74 14.68
CA CYS A 142 63.70 -8.76 14.08
C CYS A 142 64.48 -10.04 13.74
N PHE A 143 63.77 -11.15 13.72
CA PHE A 143 64.28 -12.49 13.52
C PHE A 143 63.57 -13.15 12.33
N LEU A 144 64.37 -13.73 11.45
CA LEU A 144 63.95 -14.57 10.33
C LEU A 144 63.96 -16.03 10.78
N SER A 145 62.92 -16.80 10.46
CA SER A 145 62.92 -18.24 10.70
C SER A 145 62.10 -19.01 9.67
N ASP A 146 62.60 -20.19 9.27
CA ASP A 146 61.88 -21.19 8.47
C ASP A 146 61.09 -22.20 9.34
N GLY A 147 61.13 -22.05 10.67
CA GLY A 147 60.60 -22.99 11.66
C GLY A 147 61.65 -23.96 12.25
N THR A 148 62.87 -23.97 11.72
CA THR A 148 64.01 -24.79 12.17
C THR A 148 65.29 -23.97 12.37
N ASN A 149 65.64 -23.15 11.38
CA ASN A 149 66.72 -22.17 11.46
C ASN A 149 66.17 -20.84 11.95
N ILE A 150 66.98 -20.10 12.71
CA ILE A 150 66.65 -18.78 13.26
C ILE A 150 67.85 -17.86 13.00
N THR A 151 67.63 -16.67 12.47
CA THR A 151 68.71 -15.70 12.19
C THR A 151 68.19 -14.28 12.41
N ARG A 152 68.96 -13.45 13.12
CA ARG A 152 68.68 -12.02 13.30
C ARG A 152 68.88 -11.30 11.96
N TYR A 153 67.91 -10.47 11.55
CA TYR A 153 68.00 -9.72 10.29
C TYR A 153 69.05 -8.58 10.37
N PHE A 154 69.52 -8.08 9.22
CA PHE A 154 70.50 -6.97 9.19
C PHE A 154 69.81 -5.58 9.09
N GLY A 155 69.09 -5.25 10.15
CA GLY A 155 68.31 -4.02 10.29
C GLY A 155 69.12 -2.74 10.47
N LEU A 156 68.40 -1.62 10.61
CA LEU A 156 69.01 -0.31 10.81
C LEU A 156 69.79 -0.21 12.12
N THR A 157 69.34 -0.91 13.16
CA THR A 157 69.98 -1.01 14.48
C THR A 157 71.37 -1.64 14.34
N GLU A 158 71.45 -2.77 13.66
CA GLU A 158 72.66 -3.53 13.41
C GLU A 158 73.63 -2.74 12.52
N GLN A 159 73.13 -2.15 11.43
CA GLN A 159 73.91 -1.27 10.54
C GLN A 159 74.48 -0.04 11.25
N TYR A 160 73.73 0.59 12.17
CA TYR A 160 74.19 1.75 12.92
C TYR A 160 75.38 1.38 13.82
N PHE A 161 75.31 0.27 14.54
CA PHE A 161 76.40 -0.16 15.41
C PHE A 161 77.62 -0.68 14.64
N ASP A 162 77.41 -1.31 13.48
CA ASP A 162 78.52 -1.65 12.57
C ASP A 162 79.27 -0.38 12.13
N MET A 163 78.58 0.72 11.82
CA MET A 163 79.22 2.02 11.58
C MET A 163 79.98 2.54 12.81
N GLN A 164 79.40 2.46 14.01
CA GLN A 164 80.08 2.88 15.25
C GLN A 164 81.30 2.00 15.60
N SER A 165 81.39 0.78 15.06
CA SER A 165 82.56 -0.10 15.19
C SER A 165 83.70 0.23 14.23
N GLY A 166 83.50 1.19 13.31
CA GLY A 166 84.50 1.60 12.32
C GLY A 166 84.44 0.83 10.99
N LYS A 167 83.47 -0.09 10.80
CA LYS A 167 83.27 -0.79 9.53
C LYS A 167 82.84 0.19 8.42
N THR A 168 83.45 0.06 7.25
CA THR A 168 83.04 0.80 6.04
C THR A 168 81.73 0.23 5.50
N LEU A 169 80.71 1.08 5.35
CA LEU A 169 79.41 0.70 4.80
C LEU A 169 79.28 1.16 3.34
N SER A 170 78.70 0.31 2.48
CA SER A 170 78.48 0.59 1.05
C SER A 170 77.09 1.18 0.74
N TYR A 171 76.41 1.73 1.74
CA TYR A 171 75.00 2.10 1.70
C TYR A 171 74.70 3.32 2.58
N ALA A 172 73.48 3.86 2.48
CA ALA A 172 73.05 5.04 3.21
C ALA A 172 73.17 4.85 4.73
N ARG A 173 73.88 5.78 5.40
CA ARG A 173 74.16 5.70 6.84
C ARG A 173 72.87 5.94 7.65
N PRO A 174 72.36 4.97 8.45
CA PRO A 174 71.25 5.23 9.35
C PRO A 174 71.63 6.26 10.42
N ARG A 175 70.67 7.07 10.85
CA ARG A 175 70.84 7.99 11.99
C ARG A 175 70.29 7.35 13.26
N ILE A 176 70.75 7.81 14.43
CA ILE A 176 70.29 7.32 15.73
C ILE A 176 68.76 7.48 15.92
N VAL A 177 68.20 8.56 15.38
CA VAL A 177 66.75 8.82 15.33
C VAL A 177 65.96 7.81 14.49
N ASN A 178 66.61 7.11 13.55
CA ASN A 178 65.98 6.07 12.74
C ASN A 178 65.75 4.77 13.53
N ILE A 179 66.39 4.60 14.71
CA ILE A 179 66.35 3.37 15.50
C ILE A 179 65.74 3.57 16.90
N TYR A 180 65.95 4.74 17.53
CA TYR A 180 65.40 5.04 18.86
C TYR A 180 63.87 5.08 18.88
N GLY A 181 63.25 4.26 19.73
CA GLY A 181 61.80 4.07 19.85
C GLY A 181 61.29 2.70 19.37
N GLY A 182 62.18 1.81 18.92
CA GLY A 182 61.85 0.42 18.62
C GLY A 182 61.43 0.16 17.18
N ILE A 183 62.30 -0.50 16.40
CA ILE A 183 61.93 -1.00 15.07
C ILE A 183 61.13 -2.30 15.19
N GLY A 184 60.06 -2.42 14.39
CA GLY A 184 59.27 -3.65 14.22
C GLY A 184 57.91 -3.66 14.90
N TRP A 185 57.41 -2.51 15.39
CA TRP A 185 56.06 -2.37 15.95
C TRP A 185 54.93 -2.72 14.95
N SER A 186 55.21 -2.58 13.66
CA SER A 186 54.36 -3.01 12.56
C SER A 186 55.24 -3.56 11.43
N THR A 187 54.69 -4.52 10.69
CA THR A 187 55.34 -5.13 9.53
C THR A 187 54.29 -5.42 8.45
N LEU A 188 54.68 -5.36 7.18
CA LEU A 188 53.86 -5.77 6.04
C LEU A 188 54.71 -6.62 5.09
N SER A 189 54.13 -7.68 4.53
CA SER A 189 54.77 -8.54 3.53
C SER A 189 54.12 -8.35 2.17
N ASP A 190 54.95 -8.17 1.14
CA ASP A 190 54.54 -8.12 -0.27
C ASP A 190 55.27 -9.22 -1.05
N PRO A 191 54.64 -10.38 -1.25
CA PRO A 191 55.22 -11.47 -2.05
C PRO A 191 55.29 -11.18 -3.55
N LEU A 192 54.60 -10.15 -4.07
CA LEU A 192 54.58 -9.82 -5.50
C LEU A 192 55.79 -8.97 -5.88
N ASN A 193 56.06 -7.90 -5.13
CA ASN A 193 57.27 -7.08 -5.28
C ASN A 193 58.47 -7.66 -4.50
N LYS A 194 58.27 -8.76 -3.76
CA LYS A 194 59.27 -9.45 -2.95
C LYS A 194 59.92 -8.56 -1.88
N ILE A 195 59.13 -7.82 -1.12
CA ILE A 195 59.63 -6.98 -0.02
C ILE A 195 58.90 -7.19 1.29
N ILE A 196 59.60 -7.01 2.41
CA ILE A 196 58.98 -6.88 3.74
C ILE A 196 59.26 -5.49 4.28
N LEU A 197 58.21 -4.74 4.58
CA LEU A 197 58.21 -3.44 5.26
C LEU A 197 58.24 -3.63 6.78
N ILE A 198 58.99 -2.77 7.46
CA ILE A 198 59.23 -2.79 8.91
C ILE A 198 59.29 -1.34 9.42
N ALA A 199 58.42 -0.94 10.34
CA ALA A 199 58.34 0.45 10.80
C ALA A 199 58.72 0.68 12.27
N LYS A 200 59.00 1.95 12.57
CA LYS A 200 59.08 2.57 13.88
C LYS A 200 58.09 3.74 13.94
N PRO A 201 56.81 3.49 14.28
CA PRO A 201 55.78 4.50 14.39
C PRO A 201 55.97 5.30 15.68
N MET A 202 56.82 6.32 15.61
CA MET A 202 57.13 7.28 16.67
C MET A 202 57.04 8.70 16.11
N LEU A 203 57.12 9.74 16.95
CA LEU A 203 57.11 11.14 16.51
C LEU A 203 58.14 11.39 15.37
N GLU A 204 59.41 11.07 15.62
CA GLU A 204 60.40 10.86 14.56
C GLU A 204 60.29 9.43 14.03
N SER A 205 59.43 9.24 13.02
CA SER A 205 59.14 7.93 12.46
C SER A 205 60.18 7.47 11.44
N SER A 206 60.44 6.15 11.37
CA SER A 206 61.19 5.54 10.28
C SER A 206 60.44 4.34 9.71
N ILE A 207 60.57 4.12 8.40
CA ILE A 207 60.13 2.90 7.72
C ILE A 207 61.34 2.35 6.97
N SER A 208 61.49 1.03 7.00
CA SER A 208 62.55 0.31 6.30
C SER A 208 62.00 -0.92 5.60
N TYR A 209 62.75 -1.47 4.65
CA TYR A 209 62.36 -2.67 3.92
C TYR A 209 63.56 -3.59 3.60
N ILE A 210 63.28 -4.88 3.46
CA ILE A 210 64.22 -5.92 3.02
C ILE A 210 63.68 -6.62 1.76
N ASP A 211 64.60 -7.13 0.93
CA ASP A 211 64.33 -7.95 -0.25
C ASP A 211 64.11 -9.42 0.18
N MET A 212 62.98 -10.02 -0.18
CA MET A 212 62.60 -11.38 0.23
C MET A 212 63.49 -12.48 -0.38
N ASP A 213 64.09 -12.25 -1.55
CA ASP A 213 65.04 -13.22 -2.13
C ASP A 213 66.38 -13.21 -1.36
N GLN A 214 66.68 -12.10 -0.66
CA GLN A 214 67.98 -11.85 -0.04
C GLN A 214 67.84 -11.18 1.36
N PRO A 215 67.08 -11.77 2.31
CA PRO A 215 66.61 -11.09 3.52
C PRO A 215 67.70 -10.81 4.57
N LEU A 216 68.91 -11.33 4.37
CA LEU A 216 70.10 -11.03 5.18
C LEU A 216 70.91 -9.82 4.67
N LYS A 217 70.50 -9.19 3.56
CA LYS A 217 71.08 -7.92 3.10
C LYS A 217 70.68 -6.75 4.03
N PRO A 218 71.44 -5.64 4.03
CA PRO A 218 71.10 -4.46 4.82
C PRO A 218 69.71 -3.93 4.47
N ALA A 219 68.83 -3.81 5.46
CA ALA A 219 67.53 -3.15 5.32
C ALA A 219 67.67 -1.69 4.86
N ILE A 220 66.85 -1.27 3.90
CA ILE A 220 66.93 0.05 3.25
C ILE A 220 65.89 0.99 3.90
N VAL A 221 66.29 2.24 4.18
CA VAL A 221 65.38 3.27 4.75
C VAL A 221 64.53 3.92 3.65
N VAL A 222 63.23 4.09 3.89
CA VAL A 222 62.33 4.87 3.02
C VAL A 222 62.64 6.37 3.17
N ASN A 223 62.86 7.07 2.05
CA ASN A 223 63.16 8.50 2.06
C ASN A 223 61.93 9.34 1.69
N PHE A 224 61.29 9.95 2.69
CA PHE A 224 60.09 10.79 2.53
C PHE A 224 60.32 12.15 1.86
N ARG A 225 61.58 12.54 1.58
CA ARG A 225 61.99 13.82 0.95
C ARG A 225 61.38 15.10 1.56
N GLY A 226 60.95 15.05 2.82
CA GLY A 226 60.32 16.17 3.55
C GLY A 226 58.80 16.26 3.43
N LEU A 227 58.17 15.50 2.54
CA LEU A 227 56.74 15.63 2.19
C LEU A 227 55.77 15.33 3.35
N PHE A 228 56.19 14.52 4.33
CA PHE A 228 55.40 14.20 5.53
C PHE A 228 56.05 14.73 6.82
N ASN A 229 56.69 15.91 6.77
CA ASN A 229 57.32 16.51 7.96
C ASN A 229 56.32 16.93 9.06
N GLY A 230 55.07 17.28 8.70
CA GLY A 230 54.02 17.66 9.65
C GLY A 230 53.34 16.48 10.38
N TYR A 231 53.75 15.24 10.10
CA TYR A 231 53.12 14.02 10.62
C TYR A 231 54.11 13.13 11.38
N GLY A 232 53.70 12.60 12.52
CA GLY A 232 54.42 11.56 13.27
C GLY A 232 53.79 10.17 13.08
N TYR A 233 54.27 9.20 13.84
CA TYR A 233 53.73 7.83 13.95
C TYR A 233 53.56 7.08 12.62
N LYS A 234 54.37 7.43 11.60
CA LYS A 234 54.26 6.87 10.24
C LYS A 234 54.43 5.36 10.22
N GLY A 235 53.49 4.67 9.59
CA GLY A 235 53.44 3.22 9.52
C GLY A 235 53.02 2.55 10.82
N GLN A 236 52.14 3.15 11.63
CA GLN A 236 51.56 2.42 12.78
C GLN A 236 50.79 1.18 12.30
N SER A 237 50.11 1.31 11.17
CA SER A 237 49.48 0.23 10.41
C SER A 237 49.83 0.38 8.92
N PHE A 238 49.57 -0.69 8.16
CA PHE A 238 49.89 -0.83 6.74
C PHE A 238 48.74 -1.52 6.00
N ALA A 239 48.46 -1.11 4.77
CA ALA A 239 47.66 -1.86 3.81
C ALA A 239 48.28 -1.79 2.40
N ILE A 240 47.93 -2.72 1.51
CA ILE A 240 48.57 -2.89 0.21
C ILE A 240 47.52 -3.12 -0.89
N GLY A 241 47.53 -2.28 -1.92
CA GLY A 241 46.46 -2.31 -2.93
C GLY A 241 46.69 -1.43 -4.14
N LYS A 242 45.79 -1.59 -5.10
CA LYS A 242 45.70 -0.78 -6.34
C LYS A 242 44.69 0.34 -6.12
N PHE A 243 45.03 1.25 -5.20
CA PHE A 243 44.08 2.27 -4.71
C PHE A 243 43.73 3.35 -5.75
N PHE A 244 44.66 3.69 -6.66
CA PHE A 244 44.46 4.77 -7.65
C PHE A 244 44.49 4.28 -9.10
N ASP A 245 45.43 3.38 -9.45
CA ASP A 245 45.56 2.80 -10.78
C ASP A 245 45.77 1.27 -10.72
N ILE A 246 45.36 0.55 -11.77
CA ILE A 246 45.36 -0.93 -11.80
C ILE A 246 46.75 -1.56 -12.06
N LYS A 247 47.80 -0.77 -12.28
CA LYS A 247 49.17 -1.23 -12.61
C LYS A 247 50.10 -1.06 -11.41
N THR A 248 50.00 0.05 -10.68
CA THR A 248 50.87 0.35 -9.54
C THR A 248 50.34 -0.26 -8.25
N THR A 249 51.15 -1.09 -7.60
CA THR A 249 50.88 -1.51 -6.22
C THR A 249 51.36 -0.42 -5.27
N LEU A 250 50.48 0.02 -4.38
CA LEU A 250 50.72 1.08 -3.43
C LEU A 250 50.62 0.56 -1.99
N TYR A 251 51.40 1.16 -1.10
CA TYR A 251 51.38 0.89 0.33
C TYR A 251 50.74 2.08 1.05
N ALA A 252 49.56 1.86 1.62
CA ALA A 252 48.93 2.82 2.52
C ALA A 252 49.61 2.73 3.90
N ILE A 253 50.01 3.87 4.46
CA ILE A 253 50.65 3.98 5.77
C ILE A 253 49.83 4.93 6.65
N SER A 254 49.50 4.53 7.88
CA SER A 254 48.88 5.46 8.83
C SER A 254 49.91 6.39 9.46
N MET A 255 49.48 7.59 9.82
CA MET A 255 50.27 8.70 10.37
C MET A 255 49.38 9.54 11.29
N ILE A 256 49.97 10.38 12.14
CA ILE A 256 49.22 11.31 13.02
C ILE A 256 49.75 12.73 12.81
N SER A 257 48.87 13.71 12.64
CA SER A 257 49.24 15.12 12.52
C SER A 257 49.85 15.63 13.83
N VAL A 258 51.09 16.14 13.77
CA VAL A 258 51.83 16.56 14.99
C VAL A 258 51.21 17.78 15.66
N THR A 259 50.55 18.65 14.88
CA THR A 259 49.93 19.89 15.38
C THR A 259 48.43 19.76 15.65
N LYS A 260 47.72 18.91 14.90
CA LYS A 260 46.25 18.76 15.02
C LYS A 260 45.80 17.53 15.81
N LEU A 261 46.68 16.52 15.99
CA LEU A 261 46.37 15.21 16.59
C LEU A 261 45.28 14.38 15.87
N TYR A 262 44.99 14.74 14.61
CA TYR A 262 44.18 13.99 13.66
C TYR A 262 44.94 12.81 13.06
N GLY A 263 44.21 11.74 12.70
CA GLY A 263 44.76 10.63 11.93
C GLY A 263 44.84 10.95 10.43
N ALA A 264 45.86 10.41 9.76
CA ALA A 264 46.06 10.59 8.32
C ALA A 264 46.64 9.34 7.66
N ILE A 265 46.22 9.01 6.43
CA ILE A 265 46.78 7.90 5.65
C ILE A 265 47.58 8.46 4.47
N GLY A 266 48.89 8.19 4.42
CA GLY A 266 49.76 8.52 3.30
C GLY A 266 49.99 7.32 2.38
N PHE A 267 50.40 7.56 1.14
CA PHE A 267 50.66 6.49 0.15
C PHE A 267 52.11 6.46 -0.31
N LEU A 268 52.68 5.26 -0.40
CA LEU A 268 54.01 4.97 -0.94
C LEU A 268 53.88 4.05 -2.17
N TYR A 269 54.86 4.08 -3.07
CA TYR A 269 55.00 3.11 -4.17
C TYR A 269 56.40 2.51 -4.19
N TYR A 270 56.54 1.30 -4.74
CA TYR A 270 57.83 0.65 -5.00
C TYR A 270 58.16 0.75 -6.49
N ASP A 271 59.31 1.34 -6.80
CA ASP A 271 59.90 1.29 -8.13
C ASP A 271 60.80 0.06 -8.23
N SER A 272 60.35 -0.93 -9.01
CA SER A 272 61.09 -2.18 -9.26
C SER A 272 62.37 -2.01 -10.09
N LEU A 273 62.53 -0.90 -10.82
CA LEU A 273 63.73 -0.62 -11.61
C LEU A 273 64.88 -0.09 -10.74
N SER A 274 64.61 0.91 -9.89
CA SER A 274 65.60 1.38 -8.91
C SER A 274 65.68 0.52 -7.64
N LYS A 275 64.72 -0.39 -7.44
CA LYS A 275 64.44 -1.11 -6.18
C LYS A 275 64.23 -0.15 -4.98
N THR A 276 63.61 1.02 -5.20
CA THR A 276 63.37 2.01 -4.14
C THR A 276 61.90 2.25 -3.83
N ILE A 277 61.60 2.56 -2.56
CA ILE A 277 60.27 3.03 -2.14
C ILE A 277 60.26 4.56 -2.07
N SER A 278 59.26 5.17 -2.70
CA SER A 278 59.06 6.63 -2.75
C SER A 278 57.64 7.02 -2.34
N VAL A 279 57.47 8.27 -1.90
CA VAL A 279 56.15 8.84 -1.58
C VAL A 279 55.35 9.10 -2.86
N MET A 280 54.09 8.67 -2.88
CA MET A 280 53.16 8.92 -3.99
C MET A 280 52.79 10.41 -4.02
N GLN A 281 52.86 11.01 -5.20
CA GLN A 281 52.74 12.46 -5.39
C GLN A 281 51.79 12.83 -6.54
N ASN A 282 51.14 13.98 -6.41
CA ASN A 282 50.43 14.67 -7.48
C ASN A 282 50.95 16.11 -7.55
N ASN A 283 51.42 16.58 -8.71
CA ASN A 283 51.99 17.91 -8.90
C ASN A 283 53.10 18.34 -7.90
N ARG A 284 53.86 17.37 -7.36
CA ARG A 284 54.90 17.45 -6.30
C ARG A 284 54.38 17.43 -4.85
N ASP A 285 53.09 17.63 -4.62
CA ASP A 285 52.48 17.43 -3.30
C ASP A 285 52.25 15.93 -3.05
N ALA A 286 52.33 15.48 -1.80
CA ALA A 286 52.07 14.08 -1.46
C ALA A 286 50.57 13.77 -1.39
N ILE A 287 50.16 12.59 -1.85
CA ILE A 287 48.78 12.12 -1.73
C ILE A 287 48.56 11.53 -0.33
N PHE A 288 47.56 12.05 0.39
CA PHE A 288 47.11 11.54 1.69
C PHE A 288 45.61 11.78 1.92
N ILE A 289 45.06 11.10 2.93
CA ILE A 289 43.71 11.25 3.47
C ILE A 289 43.85 11.76 4.92
N GLU A 290 42.98 12.67 5.38
CA GLU A 290 42.83 13.07 6.80
C GLU A 290 41.40 12.75 7.28
N ASP A 291 41.23 12.45 8.56
CA ASP A 291 39.96 12.41 9.33
C ASP A 291 40.03 13.47 10.45
N ASP A 292 38.96 14.25 10.65
CA ASP A 292 38.95 15.43 11.52
C ASP A 292 38.52 15.16 12.98
N ALA A 293 38.43 13.89 13.40
CA ALA A 293 38.18 13.54 14.80
C ALA A 293 39.49 13.43 15.59
N VAL A 294 39.71 14.35 16.56
CA VAL A 294 40.85 14.29 17.49
C VAL A 294 40.82 12.97 18.26
N GLY A 295 41.96 12.27 18.32
CA GLY A 295 42.11 11.10 19.19
C GLY A 295 41.31 9.86 18.79
N SER A 296 40.62 9.86 17.64
CA SER A 296 39.82 8.75 17.10
C SER A 296 40.58 7.43 16.88
N MET A 297 41.92 7.48 16.94
CA MET A 297 42.83 6.42 16.51
C MET A 297 42.65 6.02 15.04
N PHE A 298 42.12 6.91 14.19
CA PHE A 298 42.00 6.71 12.75
C PHE A 298 43.35 6.29 12.12
N GLY A 299 43.39 5.08 11.56
CA GLY A 299 44.60 4.46 11.02
C GLY A 299 45.29 3.45 11.97
N ALA A 300 44.70 3.13 13.12
CA ALA A 300 45.22 2.07 14.00
C ALA A 300 45.16 0.68 13.34
N ALA A 301 44.12 0.43 12.54
CA ALA A 301 44.04 -0.70 11.63
C ALA A 301 43.84 -0.18 10.20
N LEU A 302 44.47 -0.84 9.23
CA LEU A 302 44.26 -0.66 7.81
C LEU A 302 44.01 -2.03 7.17
N HIS A 303 43.07 -2.10 6.24
CA HIS A 303 42.85 -3.27 5.40
C HIS A 303 42.51 -2.84 3.96
N SER A 304 42.73 -3.73 3.01
CA SER A 304 42.64 -3.43 1.58
C SER A 304 42.06 -4.61 0.81
N VAL A 305 40.95 -4.38 0.12
CA VAL A 305 40.14 -5.41 -0.55
C VAL A 305 39.39 -4.80 -1.74
N ASP A 306 39.35 -5.48 -2.88
CA ASP A 306 38.40 -5.17 -3.95
C ASP A 306 37.02 -5.64 -3.48
N MET A 307 36.10 -4.72 -3.22
CA MET A 307 34.76 -5.04 -2.68
C MET A 307 33.68 -5.11 -3.77
N ASN A 308 33.92 -4.51 -4.93
CA ASN A 308 32.91 -4.29 -5.95
C ASN A 308 33.19 -5.02 -7.29
N SER A 309 34.31 -5.77 -7.35
CA SER A 309 34.85 -6.44 -8.54
C SER A 309 35.24 -5.49 -9.71
N ASP A 310 35.57 -4.23 -9.44
CA ASP A 310 36.02 -3.27 -10.45
C ASP A 310 37.55 -3.25 -10.69
N SER A 311 38.31 -4.12 -10.01
CA SER A 311 39.77 -4.27 -10.06
C SER A 311 40.59 -3.11 -9.46
N PHE A 312 39.94 -2.09 -8.92
CA PHE A 312 40.55 -1.23 -7.90
C PHE A 312 40.37 -1.85 -6.51
N VAL A 313 41.03 -1.27 -5.51
CA VAL A 313 41.03 -1.80 -4.14
C VAL A 313 40.50 -0.74 -3.20
N GLU A 314 39.43 -1.04 -2.46
CA GLU A 314 38.94 -0.20 -1.37
C GLU A 314 39.97 -0.17 -0.24
N LEU A 315 40.13 1.00 0.38
CA LEU A 315 40.87 1.15 1.62
C LEU A 315 39.87 1.20 2.79
N LEU A 316 40.04 0.29 3.74
CA LEU A 316 39.32 0.25 5.00
C LEU A 316 40.23 0.80 6.11
N VAL A 317 39.75 1.78 6.88
CA VAL A 317 40.50 2.45 7.93
C VAL A 317 39.77 2.32 9.26
N GLY A 318 40.40 1.63 10.22
CA GLY A 318 39.90 1.51 11.59
C GLY A 318 40.21 2.75 12.43
N ALA A 319 39.19 3.22 13.15
CA ALA A 319 39.26 4.33 14.10
C ALA A 319 38.68 3.86 15.45
N PRO A 320 39.38 2.96 16.19
CA PRO A 320 38.82 2.27 17.35
C PRO A 320 38.48 3.14 18.55
N ALA A 321 38.94 4.39 18.62
CA ALA A 321 38.56 5.32 19.69
C ALA A 321 37.50 6.36 19.27
N GLN A 322 37.02 6.32 18.02
CA GLN A 322 35.98 7.21 17.54
C GLN A 322 34.62 6.93 18.22
N SER A 323 33.75 7.94 18.27
CA SER A 323 32.37 7.84 18.74
C SER A 323 31.43 8.43 17.68
N ASN A 324 30.17 7.98 17.67
CA ASN A 324 29.10 8.56 16.86
C ASN A 324 28.43 9.77 17.57
N THR A 325 28.70 9.98 18.86
CA THR A 325 27.99 10.90 19.75
C THR A 325 28.94 11.59 20.71
N ILE A 326 28.55 12.77 21.22
CA ILE A 326 29.36 13.58 22.14
C ILE A 326 29.52 12.88 23.51
N GLU A 327 28.53 12.10 23.93
CA GLU A 327 28.53 11.38 25.21
C GLU A 327 29.11 9.94 25.11
N GLY A 328 29.09 9.34 23.91
CA GLY A 328 29.64 8.00 23.67
C GLY A 328 31.16 7.95 23.75
N TYR A 329 31.70 6.85 24.27
CA TYR A 329 33.13 6.70 24.57
C TYR A 329 33.73 5.48 23.86
N GLU A 330 34.73 5.68 22.99
CA GLU A 330 35.50 4.61 22.33
C GLU A 330 34.67 3.44 21.76
N GLN A 331 33.54 3.78 21.12
CA GLN A 331 32.68 2.81 20.44
C GLN A 331 33.41 2.20 19.23
N GLY A 332 34.24 3.01 18.58
CA GLY A 332 35.04 2.66 17.41
C GLY A 332 34.26 2.79 16.10
N ALA A 333 34.99 2.96 15.00
CA ALA A 333 34.43 3.06 13.65
C ALA A 333 35.35 2.41 12.61
N VAL A 334 34.80 2.08 11.43
CA VAL A 334 35.55 1.74 10.23
C VAL A 334 35.06 2.58 9.04
N HIS A 335 35.99 3.29 8.42
CA HIS A 335 35.79 4.11 7.23
C HIS A 335 36.19 3.36 5.97
N PHE A 336 35.41 3.49 4.91
CA PHE A 336 35.64 2.83 3.61
C PHE A 336 35.84 3.90 2.53
N TYR A 337 36.92 3.79 1.76
CA TYR A 337 37.26 4.68 0.66
C TYR A 337 37.31 3.88 -0.65
N ILE A 338 36.45 4.24 -1.61
CA ILE A 338 36.37 3.55 -2.92
C ILE A 338 37.57 3.89 -3.80
N GLY A 339 38.13 2.87 -4.44
CA GLY A 339 39.34 2.98 -5.26
C GLY A 339 39.22 3.72 -6.60
N GLY A 340 40.33 3.69 -7.34
CA GLY A 340 40.50 4.27 -8.67
C GLY A 340 40.59 5.81 -8.68
N GLY A 341 40.39 6.41 -9.85
CA GLY A 341 40.38 7.87 -10.04
C GLY A 341 39.28 8.63 -9.25
N LYS A 342 38.48 7.93 -8.44
CA LYS A 342 37.61 8.51 -7.42
C LYS A 342 38.39 8.92 -6.16
N ALA A 343 39.45 8.20 -5.79
CA ALA A 343 40.15 8.36 -4.51
C ALA A 343 41.16 9.54 -4.50
N GLU A 344 41.79 9.88 -5.63
CA GLU A 344 42.85 10.92 -5.74
C GLU A 344 42.48 12.34 -5.26
N LYS A 345 41.21 12.61 -4.93
CA LYS A 345 40.67 13.97 -4.69
C LYS A 345 39.75 14.05 -3.45
N ARG A 346 39.81 13.12 -2.50
CA ARG A 346 38.74 12.96 -1.48
C ARG A 346 39.21 12.62 -0.06
N ASN A 347 39.33 13.65 0.78
CA ASN A 347 39.52 13.52 2.23
C ASN A 347 38.21 13.15 2.97
N LYS A 348 37.31 12.35 2.38
CA LYS A 348 36.06 11.89 3.01
C LYS A 348 35.69 10.48 2.55
N ALA A 349 35.32 9.63 3.51
CA ALA A 349 34.92 8.26 3.29
C ALA A 349 33.63 8.16 2.45
N ASN A 350 33.50 7.05 1.73
CA ASN A 350 32.25 6.71 1.05
C ASN A 350 31.19 6.22 2.05
N LEU A 351 31.62 5.35 2.97
CA LEU A 351 30.82 4.72 4.02
C LEU A 351 31.63 4.76 5.33
N CYS A 352 30.95 5.01 6.46
CA CYS A 352 31.49 4.82 7.80
C CYS A 352 30.50 3.99 8.63
N ILE A 353 31.00 2.92 9.25
CA ILE A 353 30.24 2.03 10.14
C ILE A 353 30.73 2.23 11.57
N TYR A 354 29.82 2.53 12.49
CA TYR A 354 30.12 2.73 13.91
C TYR A 354 29.80 1.50 14.77
N GLY A 355 30.62 1.27 15.78
CA GLY A 355 30.33 0.34 16.88
C GLY A 355 29.15 0.81 17.74
N THR A 356 28.52 -0.11 18.47
CA THR A 356 27.25 0.16 19.20
C THR A 356 27.36 0.06 20.72
N LYS A 357 28.59 -0.01 21.25
CA LYS A 357 28.89 -0.24 22.68
C LYS A 357 30.12 0.56 23.09
N ASP A 358 30.02 1.32 24.18
CA ASP A 358 31.13 2.13 24.67
C ASP A 358 32.30 1.26 25.17
N GLY A 359 33.53 1.74 24.98
CA GLY A 359 34.77 1.04 25.28
C GLY A 359 35.05 -0.19 24.42
N SER A 360 34.18 -0.55 23.47
CA SER A 360 34.28 -1.80 22.71
C SER A 360 35.39 -1.83 21.66
N ARG A 361 35.77 -0.65 21.17
CA ARG A 361 36.81 -0.42 20.14
C ARG A 361 36.58 -1.20 18.84
N PHE A 362 35.39 -1.07 18.27
CA PHE A 362 35.10 -1.56 16.92
C PHE A 362 36.10 -1.01 15.89
N GLY A 363 36.64 -1.87 15.03
CA GLY A 363 37.68 -1.50 14.08
C GLY A 363 39.13 -1.66 14.59
N THR A 364 39.34 -2.32 15.74
CA THR A 364 40.70 -2.62 16.25
C THR A 364 41.50 -3.56 15.33
N SER A 365 40.84 -4.52 14.68
CA SER A 365 41.36 -5.37 13.62
C SER A 365 40.30 -5.50 12.52
N ILE A 366 40.78 -5.57 11.27
CA ILE A 366 39.97 -5.70 10.07
C ILE A 366 40.61 -6.78 9.18
N ALA A 367 39.80 -7.64 8.59
CA ALA A 367 40.19 -8.58 7.55
C ALA A 367 39.03 -8.78 6.56
N SER A 368 39.25 -9.53 5.48
CA SER A 368 38.17 -9.95 4.58
C SER A 368 38.46 -11.30 3.94
N ASN A 369 37.41 -11.93 3.41
CA ASN A 369 37.50 -13.05 2.48
C ASN A 369 36.12 -13.26 1.84
N ASP A 370 36.04 -13.56 0.55
CA ASP A 370 34.78 -14.08 -0.03
C ASP A 370 34.50 -15.48 0.57
N LEU A 371 33.35 -15.67 1.20
CA LEU A 371 32.97 -16.93 1.88
C LEU A 371 31.80 -17.65 1.20
N ASP A 372 30.95 -16.91 0.48
CA ASP A 372 29.71 -17.41 -0.14
C ASP A 372 29.88 -17.76 -1.64
N GLY A 373 30.95 -17.29 -2.28
CA GLY A 373 31.31 -17.60 -3.67
C GLY A 373 30.82 -16.57 -4.71
N ASP A 374 30.25 -15.45 -4.29
CA ASP A 374 29.70 -14.41 -5.18
C ASP A 374 30.72 -13.41 -5.74
N SER A 375 31.99 -13.48 -5.31
CA SER A 375 33.08 -12.54 -5.63
C SER A 375 32.98 -11.14 -4.99
N LEU A 376 32.15 -10.96 -3.97
CA LEU A 376 32.04 -9.74 -3.14
C LEU A 376 32.49 -10.06 -1.70
N PRO A 377 33.77 -9.86 -1.33
CA PRO A 377 34.30 -10.40 -0.08
C PRO A 377 33.58 -9.93 1.20
N GLU A 378 33.20 -10.89 2.07
CA GLU A 378 32.78 -10.61 3.44
C GLU A 378 33.87 -9.84 4.19
N ILE A 379 33.46 -8.86 4.99
CA ILE A 379 34.36 -8.05 5.82
C ILE A 379 34.25 -8.49 7.27
N PHE A 380 35.40 -8.72 7.91
CA PHE A 380 35.52 -9.15 9.30
C PHE A 380 36.06 -7.97 10.12
N ILE A 381 35.29 -7.48 11.10
CA ILE A 381 35.68 -6.35 11.95
C ILE A 381 35.53 -6.73 13.42
N SER A 382 36.59 -6.56 14.20
CA SER A 382 36.60 -6.85 15.63
C SER A 382 36.12 -5.67 16.48
N ALA A 383 35.43 -5.96 17.58
CA ALA A 383 35.31 -5.12 18.76
C ALA A 383 35.83 -5.92 19.99
N PRO A 384 37.16 -5.98 20.22
CA PRO A 384 37.76 -6.94 21.16
C PRO A 384 37.38 -6.72 22.62
N TYR A 385 36.84 -5.55 22.97
CA TYR A 385 36.48 -5.18 24.33
C TYR A 385 34.96 -5.11 24.53
N GLU A 386 34.15 -5.51 23.53
CA GLU A 386 32.72 -5.70 23.71
C GLU A 386 32.45 -6.95 24.59
N GLY A 387 32.37 -6.74 25.90
CA GLY A 387 32.22 -7.82 26.87
C GLY A 387 33.46 -8.70 26.95
N THR A 388 33.43 -9.87 26.31
CA THR A 388 34.61 -10.76 26.17
C THR A 388 35.36 -10.57 24.85
N GLY A 389 34.75 -9.87 23.90
CA GLY A 389 35.26 -9.61 22.55
C GLY A 389 34.35 -10.20 21.49
N VAL A 390 34.12 -9.43 20.42
CA VAL A 390 33.16 -9.74 19.36
C VAL A 390 33.81 -9.58 18.00
N LEU A 391 33.53 -10.53 17.12
CA LEU A 391 33.85 -10.42 15.70
C LEU A 391 32.56 -10.29 14.90
N TYR A 392 32.44 -9.20 14.16
CA TYR A 392 31.35 -8.94 13.22
C TYR A 392 31.78 -9.39 11.82
N VAL A 393 30.92 -10.14 11.14
CA VAL A 393 31.09 -10.57 9.74
C VAL A 393 29.97 -9.95 8.93
N PHE A 394 30.32 -9.02 8.04
CA PHE A 394 29.39 -8.28 7.19
C PHE A 394 29.39 -8.88 5.78
N SER A 395 28.21 -9.10 5.20
CA SER A 395 28.07 -9.49 3.79
C SER A 395 28.74 -8.49 2.86
N GLY A 396 29.63 -8.96 1.96
CA GLY A 396 30.26 -8.07 0.98
C GLY A 396 29.22 -7.38 0.09
N LYS A 397 28.15 -8.10 -0.28
CA LYS A 397 26.98 -7.63 -1.01
C LYS A 397 26.25 -6.44 -0.35
N GLU A 398 25.99 -6.49 0.96
CA GLU A 398 25.29 -5.39 1.66
C GLU A 398 26.19 -4.15 1.75
N ILE A 399 27.48 -4.32 2.04
CA ILE A 399 28.44 -3.22 2.09
C ILE A 399 28.66 -2.60 0.70
N THR A 400 28.79 -3.40 -0.35
CA THR A 400 28.92 -2.91 -1.73
C THR A 400 27.64 -2.25 -2.24
N SER A 401 26.46 -2.67 -1.77
CA SER A 401 25.22 -1.92 -1.99
C SER A 401 25.27 -0.52 -1.35
N LEU A 402 25.80 -0.40 -0.12
CA LEU A 402 25.94 0.88 0.59
C LEU A 402 27.01 1.80 -0.02
N LEU A 403 28.16 1.27 -0.42
CA LEU A 403 29.21 2.00 -1.13
C LEU A 403 28.68 2.65 -2.42
N ASN A 404 27.77 1.97 -3.13
CA ASN A 404 27.13 2.49 -4.33
C ASN A 404 26.03 3.56 -4.08
N LYS A 405 25.59 3.78 -2.83
CA LYS A 405 24.59 4.84 -2.52
C LYS A 405 25.15 6.27 -2.55
N GLY A 406 26.48 6.46 -2.51
CA GLY A 406 27.09 7.78 -2.65
C GLY A 406 28.38 8.00 -1.88
N ARG A 407 28.40 9.03 -1.02
CA ARG A 407 29.51 9.38 -0.12
C ARG A 407 28.97 9.84 1.23
N ASN A 408 29.80 9.82 2.27
CA ASN A 408 29.43 10.19 3.64
C ASN A 408 28.23 9.35 4.16
N VAL A 409 28.07 8.12 3.70
CA VAL A 409 27.01 7.22 4.20
C VAL A 409 27.41 6.81 5.62
N LEU A 410 26.66 7.24 6.63
CA LEU A 410 26.90 6.87 8.02
C LEU A 410 25.91 5.77 8.42
N VAL A 411 26.41 4.70 9.05
CA VAL A 411 25.62 3.49 9.35
C VAL A 411 25.93 3.01 10.77
N GLN A 412 24.90 2.65 11.53
CA GLN A 412 25.06 1.88 12.76
C GLN A 412 24.90 0.39 12.47
N ILE A 413 25.58 -0.47 13.23
CA ILE A 413 25.53 -1.93 13.02
C ILE A 413 24.09 -2.50 13.09
N HIS A 414 23.15 -1.82 13.77
CA HIS A 414 21.75 -2.24 13.83
C HIS A 414 20.90 -1.93 12.58
N ASP A 415 21.39 -1.09 11.67
CA ASP A 415 20.68 -0.75 10.42
C ASP A 415 20.92 -1.77 9.30
N LEU A 416 21.94 -2.60 9.50
CA LEU A 416 22.42 -3.64 8.59
C LEU A 416 21.71 -4.96 8.87
N LYS A 417 21.48 -5.75 7.83
CA LYS A 417 20.64 -6.95 7.90
C LYS A 417 21.46 -8.23 7.82
N ASP A 418 22.50 -8.26 6.99
CA ASP A 418 23.19 -9.49 6.59
C ASP A 418 24.52 -9.67 7.35
N ILE A 419 24.43 -9.71 8.69
CA ILE A 419 25.57 -9.81 9.63
C ILE A 419 25.56 -11.12 10.42
N GLN A 420 26.72 -11.78 10.55
CA GLN A 420 26.98 -12.76 11.60
C GLN A 420 27.76 -12.11 12.77
N LEU A 421 27.29 -12.32 14.00
CA LEU A 421 28.05 -11.98 15.21
C LEU A 421 28.68 -13.25 15.79
N ILE A 422 30.01 -13.24 15.93
CA ILE A 422 30.77 -14.33 16.56
C ILE A 422 31.23 -13.85 17.94
N LYS A 423 30.75 -14.52 18.98
CA LYS A 423 31.07 -14.26 20.40
C LYS A 423 31.41 -15.58 21.09
N ASN A 424 32.36 -15.57 22.03
CA ASN A 424 32.67 -16.71 22.89
C ASN A 424 33.01 -16.20 24.30
N THR A 425 32.44 -16.84 25.33
CA THR A 425 32.63 -16.49 26.75
C THR A 425 33.99 -16.92 27.30
N ASP A 426 34.58 -17.97 26.73
CA ASP A 426 35.82 -18.58 27.20
C ASP A 426 37.06 -17.81 26.71
N PHE A 427 36.86 -16.98 25.68
CA PHE A 427 37.88 -16.19 25.01
C PHE A 427 37.80 -14.73 25.43
N LYS A 428 38.94 -14.09 25.73
CA LYS A 428 39.00 -12.69 26.17
C LYS A 428 39.90 -11.87 25.25
N ALA A 429 39.46 -10.65 24.92
CA ALA A 429 40.00 -9.85 23.82
C ALA A 429 39.91 -10.59 22.46
N LEU A 430 38.79 -11.28 22.24
CA LEU A 430 38.53 -12.02 21.00
C LEU A 430 38.45 -11.05 19.81
N GLY A 431 39.27 -11.31 18.79
CA GLY A 431 39.41 -10.46 17.61
C GLY A 431 40.52 -9.42 17.70
N ILE A 432 41.37 -9.44 18.73
CA ILE A 432 42.51 -8.50 18.83
C ILE A 432 43.47 -8.59 17.63
N SER A 433 43.56 -9.76 17.01
CA SER A 433 44.21 -10.00 15.73
C SER A 433 43.35 -10.92 14.86
N LEU A 434 43.44 -10.75 13.54
CA LEU A 434 42.72 -11.52 12.53
C LEU A 434 43.68 -11.98 11.43
N GLN A 435 43.55 -13.23 10.96
CA GLN A 435 44.31 -13.76 9.83
C GLN A 435 43.39 -14.63 8.98
N SER A 436 42.97 -14.12 7.81
CA SER A 436 42.26 -14.91 6.80
C SER A 436 43.13 -16.08 6.34
N LEU A 437 42.54 -17.26 6.21
CA LEU A 437 43.19 -18.49 5.78
C LEU A 437 42.65 -18.94 4.42
N VAL A 438 43.36 -19.89 3.82
CA VAL A 438 42.89 -20.63 2.65
C VAL A 438 41.91 -21.74 3.07
N ASP A 439 41.52 -22.55 2.10
CA ASP A 439 40.81 -23.82 2.28
C ASP A 439 41.69 -24.86 3.01
N ILE A 440 41.51 -24.98 4.33
CA ILE A 440 42.33 -25.85 5.21
C ILE A 440 41.79 -27.29 5.26
N ASP A 441 40.47 -27.48 5.28
CA ASP A 441 39.77 -28.78 5.29
C ASP A 441 39.83 -29.50 3.95
N LYS A 442 40.07 -28.74 2.86
CA LYS A 442 39.89 -29.14 1.45
C LYS A 442 38.42 -29.31 1.07
N ASP A 443 37.50 -28.73 1.85
CA ASP A 443 36.06 -28.63 1.57
C ASP A 443 35.70 -27.43 0.67
N GLY A 444 36.64 -26.54 0.39
CA GLY A 444 36.45 -25.37 -0.48
C GLY A 444 35.91 -24.14 0.23
N GLY A 445 35.45 -24.27 1.48
CA GLY A 445 35.29 -23.14 2.36
C GLY A 445 36.66 -22.57 2.73
N LYS A 446 36.71 -21.27 3.00
CA LYS A 446 37.90 -20.60 3.56
C LYS A 446 37.76 -20.51 5.08
N ALA A 447 38.87 -20.33 5.80
CA ALA A 447 38.87 -20.23 7.26
C ALA A 447 39.41 -18.86 7.74
N LEU A 448 39.23 -18.58 9.03
CA LEU A 448 39.69 -17.35 9.68
C LEU A 448 40.26 -17.67 11.06
N ALA A 449 41.53 -17.33 11.29
CA ALA A 449 42.15 -17.36 12.62
C ALA A 449 41.90 -16.03 13.36
N VAL A 450 41.49 -16.13 14.62
CA VAL A 450 41.05 -15.02 15.47
C VAL A 450 41.78 -15.09 16.81
N GLY A 451 42.58 -14.08 17.12
CA GLY A 451 43.34 -14.01 18.37
C GLY A 451 42.47 -13.62 19.56
N ALA A 452 42.77 -14.20 20.74
CA ALA A 452 42.13 -13.89 22.01
C ALA A 452 43.18 -13.80 23.13
N MET A 453 43.99 -12.73 23.08
CA MET A 453 45.24 -12.61 23.85
C MET A 453 45.05 -12.67 25.38
N ASN A 454 43.94 -12.17 25.91
CA ASN A 454 43.67 -12.14 27.35
C ASN A 454 43.18 -13.50 27.89
N SER A 455 42.99 -14.47 27.00
CA SER A 455 42.73 -15.90 27.29
C SER A 455 43.85 -16.82 26.81
N ASN A 456 44.96 -16.28 26.27
CA ASN A 456 46.07 -17.05 25.67
C ASN A 456 45.60 -18.06 24.61
N ASN A 457 44.77 -17.62 23.67
CA ASN A 457 44.07 -18.52 22.75
C ASN A 457 44.00 -17.95 21.33
N VAL A 458 43.93 -18.85 20.33
CA VAL A 458 43.59 -18.52 18.94
C VAL A 458 42.49 -19.47 18.49
N ALA A 459 41.40 -18.92 17.96
CA ALA A 459 40.27 -19.69 17.44
C ALA A 459 40.28 -19.67 15.91
N VAL A 460 40.18 -20.83 15.27
CA VAL A 460 40.00 -20.95 13.83
C VAL A 460 38.55 -21.33 13.52
N TYR A 461 37.86 -20.42 12.84
CA TYR A 461 36.51 -20.62 12.35
C TYR A 461 36.54 -21.04 10.87
N ARG A 462 35.67 -21.99 10.49
CA ARG A 462 35.55 -22.52 9.13
C ARG A 462 34.23 -22.08 8.52
N SER A 463 34.24 -21.70 7.24
CA SER A 463 33.02 -21.29 6.54
C SER A 463 32.12 -22.49 6.21
N ILE A 464 30.84 -22.21 6.01
CA ILE A 464 29.81 -23.19 5.64
C ILE A 464 29.69 -23.15 4.10
N PRO A 465 29.66 -24.29 3.38
CA PRO A 465 29.52 -24.26 1.93
C PRO A 465 28.10 -23.83 1.51
N PHE A 466 28.02 -23.00 0.47
CA PHE A 466 26.78 -22.38 0.01
C PHE A 466 26.20 -23.08 -1.23
N LEU A 467 24.87 -23.23 -1.27
CA LEU A 467 24.11 -23.82 -2.37
C LEU A 467 23.27 -22.76 -3.08
N ASN A 468 23.29 -22.76 -4.42
CA ASN A 468 22.41 -21.93 -5.23
C ASN A 468 21.16 -22.73 -5.61
N VAL A 469 19.99 -22.32 -5.11
CA VAL A 469 18.70 -23.01 -5.29
C VAL A 469 17.74 -22.18 -6.14
N THR A 470 17.00 -22.81 -7.04
CA THR A 470 15.91 -22.18 -7.80
C THR A 470 14.71 -23.11 -7.86
N ILE A 471 13.55 -22.66 -7.38
CA ILE A 471 12.28 -23.39 -7.50
C ILE A 471 11.43 -22.84 -8.64
N SER A 472 10.68 -23.73 -9.28
CA SER A 472 9.64 -23.43 -10.26
C SER A 472 8.46 -24.38 -10.07
N ALA A 473 7.26 -23.97 -10.47
CA ALA A 473 6.08 -24.82 -10.43
C ALA A 473 5.22 -24.61 -11.70
N LYS A 474 4.51 -25.65 -12.14
CA LYS A 474 3.48 -25.55 -13.18
C LYS A 474 2.41 -26.62 -13.04
N ILE A 475 1.19 -26.32 -13.52
CA ILE A 475 0.11 -27.29 -13.66
C ILE A 475 0.52 -28.38 -14.67
N ILE A 476 0.01 -29.61 -14.47
CA ILE A 476 0.17 -30.73 -15.41
C ILE A 476 -1.14 -30.91 -16.16
N GLY A 477 -1.09 -30.82 -17.50
CA GLY A 477 -2.26 -30.99 -18.38
C GLY A 477 -2.55 -29.73 -19.18
N LYS A 478 -3.81 -29.28 -19.16
CA LYS A 478 -4.26 -28.02 -19.77
C LYS A 478 -3.91 -26.84 -18.86
N ASP A 479 -3.74 -25.65 -19.45
CA ASP A 479 -3.38 -24.42 -18.72
C ASP A 479 -4.51 -23.80 -17.89
N VAL A 480 -5.75 -24.31 -18.05
CA VAL A 480 -6.95 -23.92 -17.28
C VAL A 480 -7.48 -25.14 -16.55
N VAL A 481 -7.78 -24.98 -15.26
CA VAL A 481 -8.44 -26.02 -14.45
C VAL A 481 -9.96 -25.88 -14.63
N ARG A 482 -10.66 -26.98 -14.93
CA ARG A 482 -12.13 -26.92 -15.06
C ARG A 482 -12.80 -26.94 -13.70
N GLU A 483 -14.01 -26.38 -13.61
CA GLU A 483 -14.84 -26.44 -12.39
C GLU A 483 -15.01 -27.89 -11.90
N ARG A 484 -15.34 -28.83 -12.80
CA ARG A 484 -15.45 -30.27 -12.51
C ARG A 484 -14.15 -31.00 -12.16
N ASP A 485 -12.96 -30.40 -12.38
CA ASP A 485 -11.67 -31.06 -12.13
C ASP A 485 -11.28 -30.93 -10.64
N MET A 486 -12.03 -31.63 -9.79
CA MET A 486 -11.95 -31.57 -8.32
C MET A 486 -10.57 -31.89 -7.75
N ASN A 487 -9.69 -32.54 -8.51
CA ASN A 487 -8.30 -32.80 -8.17
C ASN A 487 -7.40 -32.57 -9.38
N PHE A 488 -6.28 -31.86 -9.20
CA PHE A 488 -5.23 -31.72 -10.22
C PHE A 488 -3.82 -31.76 -9.60
N SER A 489 -2.80 -31.94 -10.45
CA SER A 489 -1.41 -32.05 -10.01
C SER A 489 -0.55 -30.88 -10.48
N VAL A 490 0.20 -30.29 -9.56
CA VAL A 490 1.25 -29.29 -9.85
C VAL A 490 2.61 -29.99 -9.83
N LYS A 491 3.35 -29.90 -10.94
CA LYS A 491 4.77 -30.27 -11.00
C LYS A 491 5.59 -29.14 -10.37
N VAL A 492 6.19 -29.42 -9.21
CA VAL A 492 7.19 -28.56 -8.56
C VAL A 492 8.57 -29.07 -8.94
N THR A 493 9.46 -28.19 -9.39
CA THR A 493 10.84 -28.53 -9.77
C THR A 493 11.82 -27.63 -9.02
N VAL A 494 12.68 -28.25 -8.21
CA VAL A 494 13.78 -27.57 -7.50
C VAL A 494 15.08 -27.88 -8.23
N SER A 495 15.75 -26.84 -8.71
CA SER A 495 17.11 -26.90 -9.25
C SER A 495 18.11 -26.51 -8.17
N VAL A 496 19.16 -27.30 -8.00
CA VAL A 496 20.25 -27.06 -7.05
C VAL A 496 21.58 -27.06 -7.79
N THR A 497 22.27 -25.93 -7.76
CA THR A 497 23.65 -25.79 -8.21
C THR A 497 24.57 -25.90 -7.00
N TYR A 498 25.36 -26.98 -6.96
CA TYR A 498 26.30 -27.25 -5.88
C TYR A 498 27.65 -26.57 -6.13
N PRO A 499 28.37 -26.13 -5.07
CA PRO A 499 29.75 -25.65 -5.16
C PRO A 499 30.70 -26.79 -5.58
N ILE A 500 31.90 -26.47 -6.08
CA ILE A 500 32.85 -27.50 -6.59
C ILE A 500 33.25 -28.49 -5.49
N LYS A 501 33.45 -28.00 -4.27
CA LYS A 501 33.72 -28.75 -3.04
C LYS A 501 32.68 -28.37 -1.96
N PRO A 502 32.48 -29.16 -0.87
CA PRO A 502 33.05 -30.49 -0.61
C PRO A 502 32.62 -31.52 -1.65
N LYS A 503 33.32 -32.65 -1.75
CA LYS A 503 33.03 -33.67 -2.79
C LYS A 503 31.65 -34.34 -2.63
N VAL A 504 31.13 -34.37 -1.40
CA VAL A 504 29.83 -34.91 -1.02
C VAL A 504 29.11 -33.83 -0.23
N ILE A 505 27.78 -33.72 -0.38
CA ILE A 505 26.90 -32.86 0.42
C ILE A 505 25.65 -33.68 0.73
N ASP A 506 25.58 -34.22 1.95
CA ASP A 506 24.51 -35.11 2.40
C ASP A 506 23.51 -34.31 3.22
N GLY A 507 22.34 -33.99 2.67
CA GLY A 507 21.44 -33.01 3.28
C GLY A 507 19.99 -33.09 2.85
N LYS A 508 19.15 -32.22 3.41
CA LYS A 508 17.73 -32.07 3.05
C LYS A 508 17.35 -30.60 2.86
N LEU A 509 16.64 -30.32 1.76
CA LEU A 509 15.86 -29.10 1.62
C LEU A 509 14.38 -29.43 1.86
N PHE A 510 13.69 -28.58 2.60
CA PHE A 510 12.26 -28.66 2.82
C PHE A 510 11.55 -27.69 1.88
N VAL A 511 10.59 -28.20 1.11
CA VAL A 511 9.73 -27.37 0.27
C VAL A 511 8.40 -27.17 1.00
N ARG A 512 7.98 -25.92 1.20
CA ARG A 512 6.64 -25.60 1.68
C ARG A 512 5.79 -25.12 0.52
N THR A 513 4.64 -25.76 0.31
CA THR A 513 3.65 -25.38 -0.71
C THR A 513 2.37 -24.92 -0.04
N ASN A 514 1.79 -23.83 -0.51
CA ASN A 514 0.50 -23.33 -0.04
C ASN A 514 -0.34 -22.83 -1.23
N ILE A 515 -1.67 -22.95 -1.12
CA ILE A 515 -2.62 -22.42 -2.09
C ILE A 515 -3.58 -21.44 -1.41
N ASN A 516 -3.82 -20.30 -2.05
CA ASN A 516 -4.81 -19.33 -1.60
C ASN A 516 -5.99 -19.32 -2.58
N GLY A 517 -7.20 -19.36 -2.03
CA GLY A 517 -8.48 -19.32 -2.73
C GLY A 517 -9.50 -20.19 -1.98
N GLU A 518 -10.79 -19.86 -2.07
CA GLU A 518 -11.81 -20.52 -1.26
C GLU A 518 -11.98 -22.01 -1.65
N GLY A 519 -12.17 -22.87 -0.65
CA GLY A 519 -12.35 -24.31 -0.86
C GLY A 519 -11.13 -25.10 -1.36
N ALA A 520 -10.02 -24.44 -1.68
CA ALA A 520 -8.82 -25.08 -2.21
C ALA A 520 -7.91 -25.63 -1.09
N ASN A 521 -7.44 -26.88 -1.25
CA ASN A 521 -6.62 -27.59 -0.27
C ASN A 521 -5.49 -28.37 -0.94
N ILE A 522 -4.39 -28.64 -0.21
CA ILE A 522 -3.31 -29.54 -0.65
C ILE A 522 -3.43 -30.84 0.14
N ILE A 523 -3.81 -31.93 -0.55
CA ILE A 523 -4.16 -33.21 0.09
C ILE A 523 -3.04 -34.24 0.10
N LYS A 524 -2.03 -34.08 -0.78
CA LYS A 524 -0.85 -34.95 -0.81
C LYS A 524 0.36 -34.20 -1.34
N TYR A 525 1.42 -34.21 -0.54
CA TYR A 525 2.72 -33.69 -0.94
C TYR A 525 3.87 -34.42 -0.24
N ASP A 526 5.02 -34.47 -0.91
CA ASP A 526 6.30 -34.92 -0.39
C ASP A 526 7.24 -33.72 -0.41
N ASN A 527 7.54 -33.22 0.79
CA ASN A 527 8.24 -31.96 1.04
C ASN A 527 9.77 -32.10 1.14
N GLU A 528 10.33 -33.32 1.16
CA GLU A 528 11.77 -33.52 1.40
C GLU A 528 12.57 -33.70 0.10
N VAL A 529 13.46 -32.77 -0.19
CA VAL A 529 14.47 -32.90 -1.25
C VAL A 529 15.78 -33.35 -0.62
N ILE A 530 16.08 -34.65 -0.71
CA ILE A 530 17.37 -35.22 -0.29
C ILE A 530 18.44 -34.78 -1.29
N LEU A 531 19.45 -34.05 -0.82
CA LEU A 531 20.54 -33.53 -1.62
C LEU A 531 21.51 -34.64 -2.03
N SER A 532 22.03 -34.53 -3.24
CA SER A 532 23.13 -35.37 -3.75
C SER A 532 23.76 -34.68 -4.94
N LYS A 533 25.09 -34.54 -4.97
CA LYS A 533 25.79 -33.81 -6.06
C LYS A 533 25.64 -34.46 -7.44
N ASN A 534 25.17 -35.71 -7.51
CA ASN A 534 24.85 -36.40 -8.76
C ASN A 534 23.48 -36.00 -9.34
N VAL A 535 22.65 -35.27 -8.58
CA VAL A 535 21.28 -34.86 -8.96
C VAL A 535 21.10 -33.37 -8.70
N SER A 536 21.08 -32.57 -9.77
CA SER A 536 20.84 -31.12 -9.70
C SER A 536 19.37 -30.73 -9.87
N LEU A 537 18.49 -31.65 -10.27
CA LEU A 537 17.08 -31.38 -10.57
C LEU A 537 16.15 -32.37 -9.86
N PHE A 538 15.35 -31.85 -8.93
CA PHE A 538 14.40 -32.62 -8.13
C PHE A 538 12.97 -32.25 -8.52
N THR A 539 12.22 -33.22 -9.04
CA THR A 539 10.78 -33.06 -9.34
C THR A 539 9.95 -33.65 -8.20
N LYS A 540 8.96 -32.89 -7.71
CA LYS A 540 7.91 -33.34 -6.81
C LYS A 540 6.54 -33.05 -7.43
N TYR A 541 5.52 -33.75 -6.96
CA TYR A 541 4.14 -33.62 -7.43
C TYR A 541 3.25 -33.25 -6.23
N VAL A 542 2.54 -32.13 -6.34
CA VAL A 542 1.58 -31.65 -5.34
C VAL A 542 0.18 -31.95 -5.86
N ILE A 543 -0.66 -32.63 -5.08
CA ILE A 543 -2.08 -32.80 -5.41
C ILE A 543 -2.89 -31.70 -4.72
N VAL A 544 -3.49 -30.83 -5.54
CA VAL A 544 -4.47 -29.83 -5.12
C VAL A 544 -5.87 -30.43 -5.29
N SER A 545 -6.72 -30.23 -4.28
CA SER A 545 -8.13 -30.65 -4.26
C SER A 545 -9.02 -29.45 -3.96
N PHE A 546 -10.22 -29.43 -4.52
CA PHE A 546 -11.29 -28.50 -4.14
C PHE A 546 -12.38 -29.24 -3.36
N ILE A 547 -13.14 -28.53 -2.52
CA ILE A 547 -14.31 -29.08 -1.80
C ILE A 547 -15.62 -28.97 -2.58
N ASN A 548 -15.67 -28.10 -3.58
CA ASN A 548 -16.85 -27.74 -4.37
C ASN A 548 -16.42 -27.37 -5.81
N GLU A 549 -17.39 -27.12 -6.70
CA GLU A 549 -17.15 -26.75 -8.11
C GLU A 549 -17.15 -25.23 -8.36
N GLU A 550 -16.90 -24.40 -7.33
CA GLU A 550 -16.89 -22.94 -7.52
C GLU A 550 -15.73 -22.47 -8.43
N PRO A 551 -15.99 -21.57 -9.39
CA PRO A 551 -14.95 -20.94 -10.21
C PRO A 551 -14.14 -19.90 -9.41
N GLY A 552 -13.06 -19.40 -10.00
CA GLY A 552 -12.33 -18.25 -9.45
C GLY A 552 -10.83 -18.24 -9.75
N PHE A 553 -10.14 -17.27 -9.13
CA PHE A 553 -8.69 -17.10 -9.24
C PHE A 553 -7.97 -17.64 -8.00
N PHE A 554 -7.00 -18.51 -8.24
CA PHE A 554 -6.28 -19.26 -7.21
C PHE A 554 -4.78 -19.00 -7.31
N LYS A 555 -4.12 -18.73 -6.18
CA LYS A 555 -2.68 -18.47 -6.12
C LYS A 555 -1.95 -19.67 -5.54
N PHE A 556 -1.16 -20.36 -6.35
CA PHE A 556 -0.25 -21.39 -5.88
C PHE A 556 1.11 -20.79 -5.50
N THR A 557 1.66 -21.20 -4.36
CA THR A 557 2.95 -20.71 -3.85
C THR A 557 3.83 -21.88 -3.40
N ALA A 558 5.14 -21.75 -3.61
CA ALA A 558 6.14 -22.69 -3.12
C ALA A 558 7.40 -21.95 -2.62
N ASN A 559 7.89 -22.33 -1.44
CA ASN A 559 9.11 -21.83 -0.80
C ASN A 559 10.07 -22.99 -0.52
N VAL A 560 11.38 -22.78 -0.64
CA VAL A 560 12.43 -23.75 -0.27
C VAL A 560 13.23 -23.25 0.93
N GLU A 561 13.39 -24.12 1.92
CA GLU A 561 14.11 -23.89 3.17
C GLU A 561 15.15 -24.98 3.38
N SER A 562 16.23 -24.65 4.10
CA SER A 562 17.20 -25.62 4.60
C SER A 562 16.74 -26.23 5.93
N ASP A 563 17.25 -27.41 6.28
CA ASP A 563 17.14 -27.97 7.63
C ASP A 563 17.69 -26.99 8.68
N ALA A 564 16.82 -26.52 9.58
CA ALA A 564 17.14 -25.57 10.63
C ALA A 564 17.93 -26.18 11.80
N GLU A 565 17.98 -27.52 11.93
CA GLU A 565 18.84 -28.20 12.91
C GLU A 565 20.26 -28.43 12.39
N ASN A 566 20.49 -28.32 11.08
CA ASN A 566 21.79 -28.58 10.46
C ASN A 566 22.90 -27.67 11.04
N LEU A 567 22.65 -26.35 11.04
CA LEU A 567 23.60 -25.34 11.55
C LEU A 567 23.66 -25.22 13.08
N LYS A 568 22.98 -26.10 13.82
CA LYS A 568 23.02 -26.16 15.30
C LYS A 568 23.91 -27.28 15.83
N ARG A 569 24.51 -28.09 14.94
CA ARG A 569 25.38 -29.21 15.30
C ARG A 569 26.68 -28.69 15.94
N LYS A 570 27.36 -29.55 16.71
CA LYS A 570 28.62 -29.17 17.41
C LYS A 570 29.86 -29.49 16.57
N ASP A 571 29.77 -30.51 15.74
CA ASP A 571 30.85 -31.00 14.89
C ASP A 571 30.79 -30.33 13.51
N PHE A 572 31.88 -30.43 12.75
CA PHE A 572 31.98 -29.92 11.37
C PHE A 572 32.15 -31.09 10.42
N ASP A 573 31.18 -31.28 9.53
CA ASP A 573 31.21 -32.34 8.52
C ASP A 573 30.59 -31.84 7.19
N THR A 574 30.64 -32.68 6.16
CA THR A 574 30.15 -32.36 4.82
C THR A 574 28.62 -32.34 4.66
N SER A 575 27.86 -32.52 5.74
CA SER A 575 26.41 -32.29 5.76
C SER A 575 26.03 -30.85 6.11
N LEU A 576 26.96 -30.05 6.63
CA LEU A 576 26.75 -28.60 6.80
C LEU A 576 26.69 -27.91 5.43
N TYR A 577 25.66 -27.11 5.21
CA TYR A 577 25.52 -26.20 4.06
C TYR A 577 24.51 -25.09 4.39
N LYS A 578 24.52 -24.03 3.59
CA LYS A 578 23.55 -22.93 3.64
C LYS A 578 23.00 -22.63 2.25
N ILE A 579 21.76 -22.15 2.15
CA ILE A 579 21.23 -21.63 0.88
C ILE A 579 21.78 -20.21 0.68
N SER A 580 22.42 -19.95 -0.46
CA SER A 580 22.99 -18.62 -0.78
C SER A 580 21.90 -17.57 -0.99
N SER A 581 22.23 -16.32 -0.66
CA SER A 581 21.36 -15.14 -0.82
C SER A 581 20.96 -14.84 -2.28
N TYR A 582 21.60 -15.50 -3.25
CA TYR A 582 21.27 -15.42 -4.69
C TYR A 582 20.22 -16.45 -5.14
N SER A 583 19.80 -17.34 -4.24
CA SER A 583 18.84 -18.39 -4.53
C SER A 583 17.42 -17.87 -4.72
N ARG A 584 16.77 -18.28 -5.82
CA ARG A 584 15.34 -18.07 -6.06
C ARG A 584 14.54 -19.16 -5.34
N THR A 585 14.49 -19.07 -4.01
CA THR A 585 13.80 -20.04 -3.12
C THR A 585 12.29 -19.92 -3.14
N ARG A 586 11.72 -18.85 -3.69
CA ARG A 586 10.27 -18.61 -3.77
C ARG A 586 9.80 -18.60 -5.21
N PHE A 587 8.68 -19.28 -5.45
CA PHE A 587 7.93 -19.22 -6.70
C PHE A 587 6.44 -19.11 -6.38
N ALA A 588 5.72 -18.33 -7.17
CA ALA A 588 4.27 -18.24 -7.11
C ALA A 588 3.72 -18.10 -8.53
N PHE A 589 2.55 -18.66 -8.77
CA PHE A 589 1.78 -18.41 -9.98
C PHE A 589 0.29 -18.35 -9.65
N ASP A 590 -0.42 -17.50 -10.38
CA ASP A 590 -1.86 -17.39 -10.32
C ASP A 590 -2.46 -18.23 -11.46
N PHE A 591 -3.59 -18.88 -11.20
CA PHE A 591 -4.33 -19.65 -12.21
C PHE A 591 -5.84 -19.47 -12.03
N GLU A 592 -6.56 -19.70 -13.12
CA GLU A 592 -8.01 -19.54 -13.19
C GLU A 592 -8.68 -20.92 -13.22
N ARG A 593 -9.76 -21.07 -12.44
CA ARG A 593 -10.69 -22.19 -12.51
C ARG A 593 -12.00 -21.71 -13.12
N ARG A 594 -12.37 -22.27 -14.28
CA ARG A 594 -13.63 -21.98 -14.98
C ARG A 594 -14.07 -23.16 -15.85
N CYS A 595 -15.36 -23.26 -16.13
CA CYS A 595 -15.88 -24.04 -17.25
C CYS A 595 -15.25 -23.56 -18.56
N LYS A 596 -15.24 -24.41 -19.60
CA LYS A 596 -14.67 -24.02 -20.90
C LYS A 596 -15.46 -24.59 -22.07
N ASP A 597 -15.60 -25.90 -22.09
CA ASP A 597 -16.20 -26.66 -23.18
C ASP A 597 -17.54 -27.30 -22.70
N ASP A 598 -17.98 -26.90 -21.49
CA ASP A 598 -18.90 -27.62 -20.60
C ASP A 598 -19.73 -26.69 -19.68
N CYS A 599 -19.84 -25.40 -20.01
CA CYS A 599 -20.65 -24.43 -19.26
C CYS A 599 -22.17 -24.67 -19.46
N VAL A 600 -22.91 -24.88 -18.38
CA VAL A 600 -24.37 -25.00 -18.35
C VAL A 600 -24.94 -24.04 -17.30
N PRO A 601 -25.46 -22.86 -17.69
CA PRO A 601 -26.18 -22.00 -16.76
C PRO A 601 -27.50 -22.64 -16.32
N LYS A 602 -27.96 -22.31 -15.11
CA LYS A 602 -29.20 -22.82 -14.52
C LYS A 602 -29.99 -21.64 -13.99
N LEU A 603 -30.78 -21.06 -14.88
CA LEU A 603 -31.55 -19.84 -14.59
C LEU A 603 -32.85 -20.17 -13.85
N SER A 604 -33.19 -19.35 -12.87
CA SER A 604 -34.49 -19.30 -12.20
C SER A 604 -35.01 -17.86 -12.18
N LEU A 605 -36.32 -17.68 -12.10
CA LEU A 605 -36.98 -16.37 -12.06
C LEU A 605 -37.74 -16.20 -10.74
N THR A 606 -37.68 -14.99 -10.18
CA THR A 606 -38.62 -14.48 -9.18
C THR A 606 -39.20 -13.17 -9.68
N PHE A 607 -40.49 -12.93 -9.44
CA PHE A 607 -41.14 -11.65 -9.70
C PHE A 607 -41.22 -10.86 -8.39
N ASP A 608 -40.64 -9.65 -8.37
CA ASP A 608 -40.77 -8.69 -7.26
C ASP A 608 -41.67 -7.54 -7.73
N TRP A 609 -42.65 -7.13 -6.92
CA TRP A 609 -43.77 -6.26 -7.33
C TRP A 609 -44.00 -5.17 -6.27
N THR A 610 -44.07 -3.91 -6.69
CA THR A 610 -44.20 -2.78 -5.74
C THR A 610 -45.62 -2.58 -5.21
N GLY A 611 -46.63 -3.08 -5.91
CA GLY A 611 -48.02 -3.06 -5.47
C GLY A 611 -48.26 -3.97 -4.27
N ARG A 612 -49.34 -3.72 -3.52
CA ARG A 612 -49.68 -4.51 -2.33
C ARG A 612 -50.21 -5.89 -2.70
N GLU A 613 -49.41 -6.92 -2.44
CA GLU A 613 -49.78 -8.33 -2.55
C GLU A 613 -50.28 -8.71 -3.97
N ASP A 614 -51.02 -9.81 -4.11
CA ASP A 614 -51.47 -10.32 -5.41
C ASP A 614 -52.76 -9.66 -5.94
N GLU A 615 -53.26 -8.64 -5.21
CA GLU A 615 -54.57 -8.00 -5.38
C GLU A 615 -54.41 -6.48 -5.59
N TYR A 616 -54.38 -6.04 -6.85
CA TYR A 616 -54.21 -4.62 -7.17
C TYR A 616 -55.54 -3.88 -7.32
N TRP A 617 -55.77 -2.91 -6.44
CA TRP A 617 -56.92 -2.00 -6.52
C TRP A 617 -56.65 -0.95 -7.61
N LEU A 618 -57.44 -0.95 -8.67
CA LEU A 618 -57.30 -0.03 -9.78
C LEU A 618 -57.39 1.42 -9.29
N GLY A 619 -56.50 2.27 -9.82
CA GLY A 619 -56.41 3.66 -9.42
C GLY A 619 -55.66 3.95 -8.09
N SER A 620 -55.28 2.92 -7.32
CA SER A 620 -54.54 3.11 -6.06
C SER A 620 -53.14 3.74 -6.23
N SER A 621 -52.54 3.59 -7.41
CA SER A 621 -51.37 4.36 -7.85
C SER A 621 -51.45 4.69 -9.35
N THR A 622 -50.62 5.63 -9.81
CA THR A 622 -50.54 6.02 -11.23
C THR A 622 -49.43 5.30 -12.00
N ASN A 623 -48.43 4.77 -11.30
CA ASN A 623 -47.34 3.98 -11.86
C ASN A 623 -46.96 2.89 -10.85
N GLU A 624 -46.66 1.69 -11.34
CA GLU A 624 -46.11 0.58 -10.55
C GLU A 624 -44.87 0.00 -11.23
N ASN A 625 -44.03 -0.70 -10.46
CA ASN A 625 -42.85 -1.38 -10.97
C ASN A 625 -42.91 -2.90 -10.67
N MET A 626 -42.37 -3.70 -11.60
CA MET A 626 -42.05 -5.10 -11.36
C MET A 626 -40.58 -5.34 -11.73
N THR A 627 -39.79 -5.81 -10.77
CA THR A 627 -38.41 -6.23 -11.01
C THR A 627 -38.37 -7.74 -11.22
N LEU A 628 -37.96 -8.17 -12.41
CA LEU A 628 -37.76 -9.58 -12.73
C LEU A 628 -36.37 -10.00 -12.26
N LEU A 629 -36.30 -10.78 -11.18
CA LEU A 629 -35.05 -11.22 -10.56
C LEU A 629 -34.62 -12.55 -11.18
N VAL A 630 -33.70 -12.49 -12.15
CA VAL A 630 -33.18 -13.65 -12.87
C VAL A 630 -31.90 -14.15 -12.20
N ARG A 631 -31.99 -15.25 -11.47
CA ARG A 631 -30.88 -15.86 -10.72
C ARG A 631 -30.22 -17.00 -11.50
N ASN A 632 -28.89 -17.08 -11.52
CA ASN A 632 -28.16 -18.20 -12.13
C ASN A 632 -27.48 -19.08 -11.08
N ASP A 633 -27.97 -20.30 -10.84
CA ASP A 633 -27.31 -21.29 -9.95
C ASP A 633 -26.30 -22.20 -10.70
N GLY A 634 -26.16 -22.05 -12.02
CA GLY A 634 -25.25 -22.82 -12.87
C GLY A 634 -23.96 -22.05 -13.19
N ASN A 635 -23.20 -22.49 -14.19
CA ASN A 635 -21.96 -21.78 -14.59
C ASN A 635 -22.29 -20.38 -15.15
N THR A 636 -21.33 -19.45 -15.10
CA THR A 636 -21.48 -18.08 -15.63
C THR A 636 -21.91 -18.08 -17.11
N THR A 637 -22.79 -17.15 -17.49
CA THR A 637 -23.34 -17.02 -18.86
C THR A 637 -23.16 -15.62 -19.44
N TYR A 638 -22.95 -15.59 -20.77
CA TYR A 638 -22.73 -14.40 -21.61
C TYR A 638 -23.66 -14.36 -22.84
N GLN A 639 -24.61 -15.30 -22.92
CA GLN A 639 -25.49 -15.48 -24.09
C GLN A 639 -26.94 -15.77 -23.69
N SER A 640 -27.30 -15.56 -22.44
CA SER A 640 -28.65 -15.77 -21.91
C SER A 640 -29.53 -14.53 -22.05
N CYS A 641 -30.84 -14.72 -22.08
CA CYS A 641 -31.83 -13.64 -22.16
C CYS A 641 -33.17 -14.04 -21.56
N ALA A 642 -33.98 -13.02 -21.26
CA ALA A 642 -35.43 -13.14 -21.14
C ALA A 642 -36.10 -12.74 -22.45
N ARG A 643 -37.17 -13.46 -22.82
CA ARG A 643 -38.24 -12.94 -23.67
C ARG A 643 -39.45 -12.66 -22.78
N ILE A 644 -39.93 -11.42 -22.80
CA ILE A 644 -41.02 -10.93 -21.96
C ILE A 644 -42.21 -10.57 -22.86
N LYS A 645 -43.43 -10.90 -22.41
CA LYS A 645 -44.69 -10.41 -22.98
C LYS A 645 -45.59 -9.91 -21.87
N ILE A 646 -46.19 -8.74 -22.06
CA ILE A 646 -47.01 -8.03 -21.08
C ILE A 646 -48.38 -7.72 -21.69
N THR A 647 -49.45 -7.91 -20.92
CA THR A 647 -50.82 -7.54 -21.26
C THR A 647 -51.58 -7.10 -20.01
N GLY A 648 -52.38 -6.03 -20.11
CA GLY A 648 -53.22 -5.51 -19.00
C GLY A 648 -52.89 -4.10 -18.52
N ALA A 649 -51.77 -3.52 -18.96
CA ALA A 649 -51.41 -2.12 -18.73
C ALA A 649 -50.50 -1.62 -19.88
N GLN A 650 -50.30 -0.30 -19.96
CA GLN A 650 -49.19 0.27 -20.74
C GLN A 650 -47.90 0.18 -19.91
N PHE A 651 -46.75 0.05 -20.58
CA PHE A 651 -45.49 -0.23 -19.89
C PHE A 651 -44.26 0.28 -20.64
N LYS A 652 -43.13 0.32 -19.93
CA LYS A 652 -41.80 0.65 -20.44
C LYS A 652 -40.79 -0.38 -19.97
N LEU A 653 -40.05 -0.96 -20.93
CA LEU A 653 -38.91 -1.85 -20.73
C LEU A 653 -37.64 -1.12 -21.22
N PRO A 654 -36.80 -0.53 -20.34
CA PRO A 654 -35.68 0.31 -20.76
C PRO A 654 -34.54 -0.45 -21.47
N GLU A 655 -34.28 -1.70 -21.08
CA GLU A 655 -33.11 -2.48 -21.54
C GLU A 655 -33.42 -3.52 -22.63
N CYS A 656 -34.65 -3.54 -23.17
CA CYS A 656 -35.15 -4.63 -24.01
C CYS A 656 -35.52 -4.17 -25.43
N VAL A 657 -35.29 -5.04 -26.41
CA VAL A 657 -35.59 -4.81 -27.84
C VAL A 657 -36.89 -5.50 -28.23
N VAL A 658 -37.71 -4.84 -29.06
CA VAL A 658 -38.98 -5.39 -29.57
C VAL A 658 -38.71 -6.53 -30.57
N GLU A 659 -39.31 -7.70 -30.35
CA GLU A 659 -39.42 -8.81 -31.30
C GLU A 659 -40.87 -8.92 -31.86
N SER A 660 -41.16 -9.91 -32.70
CA SER A 660 -42.49 -10.10 -33.28
C SER A 660 -43.56 -10.50 -32.23
N ASP A 661 -44.83 -10.33 -32.60
CA ASP A 661 -46.00 -10.74 -31.81
C ASP A 661 -46.07 -10.17 -30.38
N ALA A 662 -45.57 -8.95 -30.19
CA ALA A 662 -45.50 -8.21 -28.92
C ALA A 662 -44.67 -8.93 -27.83
N TRP A 663 -43.59 -9.61 -28.23
CA TRP A 663 -42.52 -10.03 -27.34
C TRP A 663 -41.38 -9.00 -27.30
N TYR A 664 -40.67 -8.96 -26.18
CA TYR A 664 -39.52 -8.09 -25.95
C TYR A 664 -38.35 -8.96 -25.48
N ARG A 665 -37.18 -8.85 -26.11
CA ARG A 665 -35.97 -9.59 -25.71
C ARG A 665 -35.03 -8.69 -24.91
N CYS A 666 -34.64 -9.15 -23.74
CA CYS A 666 -33.69 -8.50 -22.84
C CYS A 666 -32.45 -9.40 -22.77
N ASP A 667 -31.34 -8.96 -23.36
CA ASP A 667 -30.09 -9.74 -23.46
C ASP A 667 -29.18 -9.49 -22.26
N PHE A 668 -28.76 -10.54 -21.56
CA PHE A 668 -27.92 -10.43 -20.38
C PHE A 668 -26.43 -10.39 -20.76
N THR A 669 -25.70 -9.42 -20.22
CA THR A 669 -24.28 -9.16 -20.52
C THR A 669 -23.34 -10.19 -19.89
N GLU A 670 -23.48 -10.38 -18.57
CA GLU A 670 -22.86 -11.43 -17.78
C GLU A 670 -23.79 -11.74 -16.58
N ILE A 671 -24.01 -13.02 -16.27
CA ILE A 671 -24.61 -13.42 -14.98
C ILE A 671 -23.75 -14.52 -14.36
N ASN A 672 -23.08 -14.18 -13.26
CA ASN A 672 -22.20 -15.09 -12.54
C ASN A 672 -22.98 -16.16 -11.78
N ARG A 673 -22.25 -17.20 -11.35
CA ARG A 673 -22.82 -18.25 -10.51
C ARG A 673 -23.25 -17.70 -9.15
N HIS A 674 -24.48 -18.02 -8.78
CA HIS A 674 -25.25 -17.51 -7.63
C HIS A 674 -25.63 -16.02 -7.67
N GLU A 675 -25.37 -15.30 -8.77
CA GLU A 675 -25.77 -13.91 -8.99
C GLU A 675 -27.25 -13.81 -9.43
N THR A 676 -27.85 -12.64 -9.23
CA THR A 676 -29.21 -12.30 -9.65
C THR A 676 -29.18 -11.01 -10.49
N TYR A 677 -29.58 -11.10 -11.75
CA TYR A 677 -29.72 -9.97 -12.68
C TYR A 677 -31.16 -9.41 -12.59
N PRO A 678 -31.37 -8.13 -12.27
CA PRO A 678 -32.69 -7.50 -12.29
C PRO A 678 -33.06 -7.03 -13.71
N VAL A 679 -34.33 -7.20 -14.11
CA VAL A 679 -34.90 -6.52 -15.28
C VAL A 679 -36.14 -5.75 -14.84
N ASP A 680 -36.06 -4.42 -14.85
CA ASP A 680 -37.15 -3.56 -14.39
C ASP A 680 -38.20 -3.30 -15.47
N VAL A 681 -39.46 -3.51 -15.09
CA VAL A 681 -40.66 -3.19 -15.86
C VAL A 681 -41.41 -2.07 -15.15
N ILE A 682 -41.66 -0.95 -15.83
CA ILE A 682 -42.43 0.18 -15.31
C ILE A 682 -43.80 0.18 -16.00
N PHE A 683 -44.89 0.20 -15.24
CA PHE A 683 -46.26 0.21 -15.76
C PHE A 683 -46.90 1.58 -15.57
N ASP A 684 -47.57 2.08 -16.60
CA ASP A 684 -48.43 3.26 -16.54
C ASP A 684 -49.86 2.79 -16.27
N MET A 685 -50.35 3.10 -15.06
CA MET A 685 -51.66 2.71 -14.56
C MET A 685 -52.70 3.83 -14.76
N SER A 686 -52.32 4.98 -15.35
CA SER A 686 -53.19 6.15 -15.49
C SER A 686 -54.31 6.00 -16.53
N GLN A 687 -54.25 4.97 -17.38
CA GLN A 687 -55.20 4.71 -18.46
C GLN A 687 -56.04 3.43 -18.27
N THR A 688 -55.95 2.76 -17.11
CA THR A 688 -56.77 1.57 -16.81
C THR A 688 -58.24 1.92 -16.59
N THR A 689 -59.13 1.01 -17.00
CA THR A 689 -60.58 1.18 -16.99
C THR A 689 -61.28 0.10 -16.16
N ASN A 690 -62.57 0.29 -15.85
CA ASN A 690 -63.43 -0.76 -15.27
C ASN A 690 -63.61 -2.02 -16.15
N ARG A 691 -63.12 -2.03 -17.40
CA ARG A 691 -63.14 -3.22 -18.28
C ARG A 691 -61.90 -4.10 -18.13
N ASP A 692 -60.81 -3.58 -17.57
CA ASP A 692 -59.54 -4.29 -17.41
C ASP A 692 -59.60 -5.24 -16.19
N LYS A 693 -59.02 -6.44 -16.32
CA LYS A 693 -59.23 -7.54 -15.36
C LYS A 693 -57.98 -8.06 -14.65
N GLU A 694 -56.85 -8.07 -15.35
CA GLU A 694 -55.61 -8.63 -14.85
C GLU A 694 -54.41 -8.04 -15.59
N LEU A 695 -53.27 -7.97 -14.90
CA LEU A 695 -51.96 -7.73 -15.49
C LEU A 695 -51.22 -9.07 -15.61
N GLU A 696 -51.04 -9.60 -16.83
CA GLU A 696 -50.17 -10.75 -17.07
C GLU A 696 -48.78 -10.28 -17.55
N VAL A 697 -47.76 -10.71 -16.81
CA VAL A 697 -46.34 -10.58 -17.17
C VAL A 697 -45.77 -11.98 -17.37
N LYS A 698 -45.60 -12.37 -18.63
CA LYS A 698 -45.13 -13.70 -19.05
C LYS A 698 -43.68 -13.67 -19.49
N VAL A 699 -42.86 -14.57 -18.95
CA VAL A 699 -41.41 -14.58 -19.14
C VAL A 699 -40.93 -15.95 -19.59
N MET A 700 -40.06 -15.96 -20.60
CA MET A 700 -39.34 -17.13 -21.09
C MET A 700 -37.84 -16.89 -20.98
N LEU A 701 -37.14 -17.69 -20.17
CA LEU A 701 -35.68 -17.62 -20.06
C LEU A 701 -35.02 -18.57 -21.05
N TYR A 702 -33.87 -18.16 -21.60
CA TYR A 702 -33.06 -18.95 -22.52
C TYR A 702 -31.62 -19.00 -22.05
N ASN A 703 -31.03 -20.21 -22.02
CA ASN A 703 -29.60 -20.39 -21.77
C ASN A 703 -28.72 -19.89 -22.95
N ASN A 704 -29.29 -19.79 -24.15
CA ASN A 704 -28.65 -19.20 -25.32
C ASN A 704 -29.69 -18.53 -26.23
N CYS A 705 -29.60 -17.22 -26.45
CA CYS A 705 -30.56 -16.44 -27.24
C CYS A 705 -30.62 -16.80 -28.73
N ALA A 706 -29.53 -17.34 -29.27
CA ALA A 706 -29.45 -17.79 -30.66
C ALA A 706 -30.11 -19.17 -30.89
N ALA A 707 -30.52 -19.87 -29.82
CA ALA A 707 -31.18 -21.16 -29.93
C ALA A 707 -32.67 -21.00 -30.31
N ILE A 708 -33.03 -21.50 -31.49
CA ILE A 708 -34.43 -21.58 -31.98
C ILE A 708 -35.12 -22.81 -31.38
N GLY A 709 -35.13 -22.91 -30.05
CA GLY A 709 -35.62 -24.05 -29.27
C GLY A 709 -36.60 -23.63 -28.17
N ASN A 710 -37.01 -24.61 -27.35
CA ASN A 710 -37.83 -24.33 -26.17
C ASN A 710 -37.05 -23.49 -25.15
N ALA A 711 -37.75 -22.59 -24.47
CA ALA A 711 -37.23 -21.86 -23.31
C ALA A 711 -36.80 -22.83 -22.19
N THR A 712 -35.75 -22.48 -21.45
CA THR A 712 -35.24 -23.29 -20.32
C THR A 712 -36.07 -23.11 -19.04
N LEU A 713 -36.75 -21.97 -18.92
CA LEU A 713 -37.86 -21.75 -17.99
C LEU A 713 -38.96 -20.96 -18.72
N THR A 714 -40.23 -21.25 -18.44
CA THR A 714 -41.36 -20.38 -18.81
C THR A 714 -42.23 -20.23 -17.58
N ASP A 715 -42.51 -18.98 -17.20
CA ASP A 715 -43.30 -18.66 -16.03
C ASP A 715 -44.13 -17.38 -16.29
N LYS A 716 -45.11 -17.10 -15.44
CA LYS A 716 -45.89 -15.86 -15.50
C LYS A 716 -46.33 -15.37 -14.13
N LYS A 717 -46.31 -14.06 -13.92
CA LYS A 717 -47.08 -13.41 -12.86
C LYS A 717 -48.39 -12.90 -13.44
N VAL A 718 -49.47 -13.10 -12.70
CA VAL A 718 -50.77 -12.47 -12.93
C VAL A 718 -51.10 -11.68 -11.68
N ILE A 719 -51.50 -10.43 -11.83
CA ILE A 719 -52.04 -9.59 -10.75
C ILE A 719 -53.52 -9.35 -11.08
N THR A 720 -54.42 -9.68 -10.15
CA THR A 720 -55.86 -9.47 -10.36
C THR A 720 -56.21 -8.02 -10.08
N TYR A 721 -57.05 -7.43 -10.94
CA TYR A 721 -57.55 -6.06 -10.76
C TYR A 721 -58.86 -6.05 -9.99
N TYR A 722 -58.93 -5.21 -8.96
CA TYR A 722 -60.12 -4.94 -8.16
C TYR A 722 -60.56 -3.48 -8.33
N LEU A 723 -61.86 -3.22 -8.27
CA LEU A 723 -62.45 -1.88 -8.40
C LEU A 723 -62.94 -1.39 -7.04
N ASP A 724 -62.57 -0.17 -6.67
CA ASP A 724 -63.22 0.56 -5.58
C ASP A 724 -64.40 1.36 -6.16
N THR A 725 -65.61 1.04 -5.68
CA THR A 725 -66.87 1.69 -6.05
C THR A 725 -67.17 2.92 -5.20
N SER A 726 -66.53 3.06 -4.04
CA SER A 726 -66.88 4.10 -3.05
C SER A 726 -66.54 5.52 -3.50
N ASP A 727 -65.63 5.66 -4.46
CA ASP A 727 -65.30 6.92 -5.14
C ASP A 727 -66.43 7.45 -6.05
N ILE A 728 -67.44 6.62 -6.37
CA ILE A 728 -68.60 7.04 -7.16
C ILE A 728 -69.70 7.53 -6.23
N HIS A 729 -70.23 8.73 -6.53
CA HIS A 729 -71.29 9.36 -5.75
C HIS A 729 -72.45 9.78 -6.65
N LEU A 730 -73.67 9.55 -6.18
CA LEU A 730 -74.91 9.95 -6.84
C LEU A 730 -75.66 10.96 -5.98
N ASP A 731 -75.89 12.16 -6.51
CA ASP A 731 -76.72 13.18 -5.89
C ASP A 731 -77.87 13.62 -6.82
N GLY A 732 -78.84 14.35 -6.29
CA GLY A 732 -79.98 14.83 -7.05
C GLY A 732 -80.74 15.97 -6.37
N ILE A 733 -81.27 16.88 -7.19
CA ILE A 733 -81.93 18.13 -6.79
C ILE A 733 -83.29 18.22 -7.51
N GLN A 734 -84.38 18.32 -6.76
CA GLN A 734 -85.70 18.69 -7.29
C GLN A 734 -85.95 20.21 -7.25
N TYR A 735 -86.85 20.70 -8.11
CA TYR A 735 -87.32 22.08 -8.12
C TYR A 735 -88.84 22.17 -7.91
N ASP A 736 -89.26 22.25 -6.64
CA ASP A 736 -90.65 22.50 -6.22
C ASP A 736 -91.21 23.79 -6.86
N ARG A 737 -92.50 23.78 -7.22
CA ARG A 737 -93.16 24.88 -7.95
C ARG A 737 -94.47 25.33 -7.32
N ASN A 738 -94.54 26.59 -6.90
CA ASN A 738 -95.81 27.21 -6.49
C ASN A 738 -96.62 27.62 -7.72
N VAL A 739 -97.94 27.41 -7.68
CA VAL A 739 -98.89 27.66 -8.77
C VAL A 739 -100.11 28.37 -8.21
N THR A 740 -100.62 29.37 -8.93
CA THR A 740 -101.81 30.14 -8.53
C THR A 740 -102.93 30.05 -9.56
N ASP A 741 -104.13 30.51 -9.19
CA ASP A 741 -105.30 30.54 -10.08
C ASP A 741 -104.97 31.18 -11.44
N LEU A 742 -104.27 32.31 -11.43
CA LEU A 742 -103.83 33.04 -12.63
C LEU A 742 -102.92 32.21 -13.55
N VAL A 743 -102.13 31.28 -12.99
CA VAL A 743 -101.27 30.37 -13.76
C VAL A 743 -102.07 29.20 -14.34
N LEU A 744 -103.13 28.77 -13.66
CA LEU A 744 -104.05 27.73 -14.14
C LEU A 744 -105.00 28.27 -15.23
N GLU A 745 -105.54 29.48 -15.06
CA GLU A 745 -106.42 30.14 -16.04
C GLU A 745 -105.70 30.61 -17.32
N ASN A 746 -104.37 30.79 -17.31
CA ASN A 746 -103.64 31.21 -18.51
C ASN A 746 -103.60 30.12 -19.60
N THR A 747 -104.28 30.38 -20.71
CA THR A 747 -104.41 29.52 -21.90
C THR A 747 -103.17 29.45 -22.80
N GLU A 748 -102.12 30.24 -22.58
CA GLU A 748 -100.90 30.26 -23.43
C GLU A 748 -100.09 28.94 -23.39
N SER A 749 -100.23 28.15 -22.32
CA SER A 749 -99.67 26.80 -22.23
C SER A 749 -100.62 25.88 -21.45
N PRO A 750 -100.91 24.66 -21.92
CA PRO A 750 -101.72 23.67 -21.19
C PRO A 750 -100.92 22.90 -20.12
N PHE A 751 -99.60 23.09 -20.03
CA PHE A 751 -98.73 22.32 -19.15
C PHE A 751 -98.02 23.19 -18.10
N ILE A 752 -97.57 22.55 -17.02
CA ILE A 752 -96.67 23.09 -16.00
C ILE A 752 -95.44 22.20 -15.94
N ASP A 753 -94.29 22.81 -16.22
CA ASP A 753 -93.02 22.11 -16.26
C ASP A 753 -92.38 22.06 -14.86
N LEU A 754 -91.90 20.89 -14.47
CA LEU A 754 -91.04 20.68 -13.30
C LEU A 754 -89.67 20.19 -13.78
N HIS A 755 -88.63 20.43 -13.00
CA HIS A 755 -87.27 20.00 -13.33
C HIS A 755 -86.65 19.19 -12.19
N GLU A 756 -85.91 18.15 -12.54
CA GLU A 756 -85.12 17.33 -11.61
C GLU A 756 -83.74 17.12 -12.23
N VAL A 757 -82.68 17.32 -11.45
CA VAL A 757 -81.29 17.18 -11.89
C VAL A 757 -80.61 16.10 -11.07
N TYR A 758 -80.18 15.03 -11.72
CA TYR A 758 -79.32 14.01 -11.13
C TYR A 758 -77.85 14.29 -11.48
N THR A 759 -76.93 14.07 -10.55
CA THR A 759 -75.49 14.25 -10.74
C THR A 759 -74.75 12.99 -10.31
N ALA A 760 -74.14 12.29 -11.27
CA ALA A 760 -73.18 11.22 -11.00
C ALA A 760 -71.77 11.82 -10.99
N THR A 761 -70.97 11.50 -9.98
CA THR A 761 -69.62 12.05 -9.76
C THR A 761 -68.63 10.93 -9.52
N ASN A 762 -67.45 11.01 -10.13
CA ASN A 762 -66.32 10.12 -9.89
C ASN A 762 -65.20 10.94 -9.24
N ASN A 763 -65.00 10.76 -7.93
CA ASN A 763 -63.91 11.38 -7.19
C ASN A 763 -62.57 10.63 -7.35
N GLY A 764 -62.64 9.40 -7.88
CA GLY A 764 -61.50 8.50 -8.03
C GLY A 764 -60.67 8.75 -9.28
N THR A 765 -59.71 7.84 -9.46
CA THR A 765 -58.69 7.85 -10.51
C THR A 765 -58.96 6.87 -11.66
N VAL A 766 -59.93 5.96 -11.50
CA VAL A 766 -60.31 4.97 -12.54
C VAL A 766 -61.27 5.59 -13.56
N ILE A 767 -61.07 5.27 -14.84
CA ILE A 767 -62.01 5.62 -15.91
C ILE A 767 -63.13 4.58 -15.97
N TRP A 768 -64.36 4.97 -15.63
CA TRP A 768 -65.52 4.10 -15.74
C TRP A 768 -66.15 4.22 -17.14
N LYS A 769 -66.29 3.09 -17.83
CA LYS A 769 -66.88 2.95 -19.17
C LYS A 769 -68.22 2.22 -19.11
N ASP A 770 -69.12 2.60 -20.02
CA ASP A 770 -70.44 1.98 -20.19
C ASP A 770 -71.30 1.96 -18.90
N LEU A 771 -71.21 2.97 -18.04
CA LEU A 771 -72.07 3.07 -16.86
C LEU A 771 -73.53 3.19 -17.31
N ASN A 772 -74.39 2.39 -16.69
CA ASN A 772 -75.81 2.31 -17.01
C ASN A 772 -76.63 2.91 -15.87
N ALA A 773 -77.44 3.92 -16.18
CA ALA A 773 -78.39 4.52 -15.24
C ALA A 773 -79.84 4.34 -15.72
N ILE A 774 -80.75 4.06 -14.80
CA ILE A 774 -82.18 3.90 -15.08
C ILE A 774 -82.97 4.86 -14.19
N ILE A 775 -83.85 5.65 -14.80
CA ILE A 775 -84.83 6.51 -14.13
C ILE A 775 -86.20 5.85 -14.26
N VAL A 776 -86.91 5.69 -13.14
CA VAL A 776 -88.27 5.12 -13.09
C VAL A 776 -89.23 6.13 -12.48
N LEU A 777 -90.36 6.37 -13.16
CA LEU A 777 -91.42 7.29 -12.78
C LEU A 777 -92.77 6.58 -12.82
N ASN A 778 -93.61 6.79 -11.80
CA ASN A 778 -95.01 6.31 -11.82
C ASN A 778 -95.81 7.07 -12.90
N LYS A 779 -96.60 6.34 -13.70
CA LYS A 779 -97.33 6.88 -14.84
C LYS A 779 -98.69 7.49 -14.43
N GLU A 780 -98.62 8.64 -13.79
CA GLU A 780 -99.81 9.33 -13.28
C GLU A 780 -100.67 10.01 -14.35
N SER A 781 -101.99 10.02 -14.16
CA SER A 781 -102.92 10.49 -15.21
C SER A 781 -102.81 11.99 -15.54
N PHE A 782 -102.18 12.76 -14.65
CA PHE A 782 -101.90 14.19 -14.79
C PHE A 782 -100.53 14.50 -15.41
N ILE A 783 -99.67 13.50 -15.63
CA ILE A 783 -98.38 13.68 -16.31
C ILE A 783 -98.59 13.48 -17.82
N LYS A 784 -98.10 14.42 -18.65
CA LYS A 784 -98.21 14.33 -20.10
C LYS A 784 -97.04 13.56 -20.74
N ASN A 785 -95.82 13.84 -20.27
CA ASN A 785 -94.56 13.25 -20.70
C ASN A 785 -93.45 13.62 -19.70
N TYR A 786 -92.36 12.84 -19.69
CA TYR A 786 -91.14 13.06 -18.91
C TYR A 786 -89.97 13.05 -19.89
N VAL A 787 -89.18 14.13 -19.95
CA VAL A 787 -88.16 14.33 -21.00
C VAL A 787 -86.79 14.52 -20.36
N VAL A 788 -85.81 13.72 -20.79
CA VAL A 788 -84.40 13.93 -20.44
C VAL A 788 -83.78 14.94 -21.42
N ILE A 789 -83.21 16.00 -20.88
CA ILE A 789 -82.44 17.01 -21.62
C ILE A 789 -80.97 16.58 -21.55
N SER A 790 -80.54 15.84 -22.58
CA SER A 790 -79.23 15.21 -22.64
C SER A 790 -78.11 16.22 -22.98
N PRO A 791 -76.98 16.21 -22.25
CA PRO A 791 -75.66 16.55 -22.79
C PRO A 791 -75.32 15.72 -24.04
N GLU A 792 -74.37 16.19 -24.85
CA GLU A 792 -73.99 15.55 -26.13
C GLU A 792 -73.29 14.17 -25.98
N GLU A 793 -72.95 13.76 -24.74
CA GLU A 793 -72.15 12.56 -24.44
C GLU A 793 -72.94 11.37 -23.85
N LEU A 794 -74.27 11.46 -23.73
CA LEU A 794 -75.12 10.37 -23.22
C LEU A 794 -75.94 9.68 -24.32
N ILE A 795 -76.09 8.36 -24.21
CA ILE A 795 -77.04 7.57 -25.00
C ILE A 795 -78.30 7.35 -24.15
N VAL A 796 -79.44 7.87 -24.60
CA VAL A 796 -80.72 7.80 -23.86
C VAL A 796 -81.73 6.92 -24.62
N GLN A 797 -82.45 6.06 -23.89
CA GLN A 797 -83.52 5.20 -24.40
C GLN A 797 -84.74 5.28 -23.45
N GLU A 798 -85.94 5.43 -24.00
CA GLU A 798 -87.20 5.55 -23.23
C GLU A 798 -88.12 4.35 -23.50
N GLU A 799 -88.61 3.71 -22.45
CA GLU A 799 -89.58 2.62 -22.49
C GLU A 799 -90.82 2.98 -21.64
N ASN A 800 -92.00 2.91 -22.25
CA ASN A 800 -93.27 3.27 -21.63
C ASN A 800 -94.13 2.02 -21.38
N THR A 801 -94.31 1.65 -20.12
CA THR A 801 -95.17 0.51 -19.71
C THR A 801 -96.60 0.99 -19.41
N GLU A 802 -97.47 0.12 -18.90
CA GLU A 802 -98.81 0.54 -18.44
C GLU A 802 -98.77 1.33 -17.13
N GLU A 803 -97.85 1.00 -16.20
CA GLU A 803 -97.78 1.58 -14.84
C GLU A 803 -96.62 2.57 -14.65
N TYR A 804 -95.54 2.46 -15.44
CA TYR A 804 -94.29 3.22 -15.28
C TYR A 804 -93.73 3.77 -16.60
N ILE A 805 -93.07 4.93 -16.52
CA ILE A 805 -92.12 5.41 -17.52
C ILE A 805 -90.72 5.03 -17.05
N ILE A 806 -89.92 4.41 -17.92
CA ILE A 806 -88.55 3.96 -17.64
C ILE A 806 -87.62 4.62 -18.66
N ILE A 807 -86.53 5.24 -18.21
CA ILE A 807 -85.54 5.86 -19.08
C ILE A 807 -84.14 5.37 -18.72
N THR A 808 -83.45 4.81 -19.70
CA THR A 808 -82.10 4.25 -19.59
C THR A 808 -81.09 5.21 -20.21
N CYS A 809 -80.05 5.57 -19.47
CA CYS A 809 -78.98 6.48 -19.85
C CYS A 809 -77.63 5.75 -19.73
N ILE A 810 -76.88 5.64 -20.83
CA ILE A 810 -75.55 5.03 -20.86
C ILE A 810 -74.50 6.11 -21.11
N PHE A 811 -73.42 6.11 -20.31
CA PHE A 811 -72.35 7.12 -20.36
C PHE A 811 -71.00 6.61 -19.82
N ASP A 812 -69.93 7.33 -20.16
CA ASP A 812 -68.60 7.17 -19.58
C ASP A 812 -68.37 8.22 -18.48
N LEU A 813 -67.74 7.86 -17.36
CA LEU A 813 -67.47 8.78 -16.25
C LEU A 813 -65.98 8.83 -15.92
N ASN A 814 -65.33 9.86 -16.45
CA ASN A 814 -63.88 10.08 -16.32
C ASN A 814 -63.47 10.46 -14.88
N PRO A 815 -62.19 10.25 -14.49
CA PRO A 815 -61.65 10.63 -13.19
C PRO A 815 -61.88 12.10 -12.82
N ASN A 816 -62.17 12.36 -11.54
CA ASN A 816 -62.40 13.70 -11.00
C ASN A 816 -63.44 14.53 -11.79
N SER A 817 -64.46 13.87 -12.35
CA SER A 817 -65.49 14.48 -13.19
C SER A 817 -66.91 14.18 -12.69
N SER A 818 -67.89 14.96 -13.18
CA SER A 818 -69.31 14.73 -12.89
C SER A 818 -70.16 14.94 -14.13
N ILE A 819 -71.17 14.08 -14.29
CA ILE A 819 -72.17 14.14 -15.36
C ILE A 819 -73.52 14.50 -14.75
N LYS A 820 -74.22 15.45 -15.40
CA LYS A 820 -75.50 15.99 -14.94
C LYS A 820 -76.59 15.65 -15.93
N ILE A 821 -77.59 14.92 -15.47
CA ILE A 821 -78.76 14.50 -16.23
C ILE A 821 -79.92 15.39 -15.78
N LEU A 822 -80.26 16.37 -16.61
CA LEU A 822 -81.41 17.24 -16.41
C LEU A 822 -82.64 16.55 -17.00
N THR A 823 -83.73 16.55 -16.25
CA THR A 823 -85.03 16.01 -16.68
C THR A 823 -86.12 17.06 -16.52
N THR A 824 -87.21 16.91 -17.26
CA THR A 824 -88.36 17.81 -17.24
C THR A 824 -89.67 17.04 -17.29
N LEU A 825 -90.56 17.30 -16.33
CA LEU A 825 -91.89 16.70 -16.23
C LEU A 825 -92.94 17.71 -16.68
N ASN A 826 -93.75 17.38 -17.68
CA ASN A 826 -94.84 18.25 -18.13
C ASN A 826 -96.17 17.79 -17.48
N ILE A 827 -96.70 18.54 -16.52
CA ILE A 827 -97.97 18.25 -15.82
C ILE A 827 -99.14 18.99 -16.49
N ILE A 828 -100.27 18.31 -16.69
CA ILE A 828 -101.48 18.85 -17.33
C ILE A 828 -102.23 19.77 -16.36
N LYS A 829 -102.32 21.07 -16.67
CA LYS A 829 -102.93 22.10 -15.81
C LYS A 829 -104.33 21.73 -15.32
N GLU A 830 -105.20 21.31 -16.24
CA GLU A 830 -106.60 20.97 -15.99
C GLU A 830 -106.76 19.91 -14.89
N LYS A 831 -105.79 18.99 -14.77
CA LYS A 831 -105.83 17.89 -13.82
C LYS A 831 -105.17 18.19 -12.47
N ILE A 832 -104.53 19.36 -12.30
CA ILE A 832 -103.83 19.66 -11.04
C ILE A 832 -104.84 19.71 -9.88
N MET A 833 -105.92 20.48 -10.03
CA MET A 833 -106.93 20.67 -8.97
C MET A 833 -107.61 19.35 -8.56
N ASP A 834 -107.87 18.46 -9.52
CA ASP A 834 -108.49 17.14 -9.29
C ASP A 834 -107.59 16.17 -8.50
N ASN A 835 -106.28 16.44 -8.42
CA ASN A 835 -105.27 15.53 -7.84
C ASN A 835 -104.48 16.18 -6.68
N LEU A 836 -104.89 17.35 -6.17
CA LEU A 836 -104.31 17.95 -4.97
C LEU A 836 -104.65 17.15 -3.71
N ILE A 837 -103.65 16.82 -2.90
CA ILE A 837 -103.79 16.24 -1.56
C ILE A 837 -103.18 17.23 -0.56
N ASP A 838 -103.97 17.68 0.41
CA ASP A 838 -103.61 18.71 1.39
C ASP A 838 -103.05 20.02 0.79
N GLY A 839 -103.45 20.35 -0.45
CA GLY A 839 -103.00 21.54 -1.20
C GLY A 839 -101.73 21.36 -2.01
N GLU A 840 -101.18 20.13 -2.05
CA GLU A 840 -99.96 19.77 -2.77
C GLU A 840 -100.21 18.62 -3.77
N LEU A 841 -99.54 18.67 -4.93
CA LEU A 841 -99.42 17.56 -5.88
C LEU A 841 -97.97 17.08 -5.85
N LYS A 842 -97.73 15.78 -5.68
CA LYS A 842 -96.37 15.22 -5.54
C LYS A 842 -96.10 14.18 -6.62
N VAL A 843 -94.91 14.26 -7.19
CA VAL A 843 -94.40 13.29 -8.17
C VAL A 843 -93.06 12.77 -7.66
N THR A 844 -92.89 11.44 -7.65
CA THR A 844 -91.66 10.79 -7.17
C THR A 844 -91.00 10.03 -8.31
N SER A 845 -89.69 10.22 -8.45
CA SER A 845 -88.84 9.66 -9.50
C SER A 845 -87.62 8.99 -8.87
N ASN A 846 -87.29 7.78 -9.32
CA ASN A 846 -86.22 6.97 -8.76
C ASN A 846 -85.12 6.76 -9.79
N PHE A 847 -83.91 7.26 -9.50
CA PHE A 847 -82.70 7.05 -10.29
C PHE A 847 -81.86 5.92 -9.69
N THR A 848 -81.36 5.04 -10.55
CA THR A 848 -80.61 3.83 -10.22
C THR A 848 -79.38 3.73 -11.12
N LEU A 849 -78.17 3.77 -10.56
CA LEU A 849 -76.89 3.66 -11.29
C LEU A 849 -76.23 2.30 -11.03
N TYR A 850 -75.90 1.56 -12.09
CA TYR A 850 -75.25 0.25 -12.02
C TYR A 850 -73.73 0.39 -12.28
N LEU A 851 -72.90 -0.02 -11.32
CA LEU A 851 -71.44 0.13 -11.38
C LEU A 851 -70.75 -1.09 -12.04
N ASN A 852 -71.19 -1.43 -13.25
CA ASN A 852 -70.66 -2.56 -14.01
C ASN A 852 -69.12 -2.51 -14.11
N PRO A 853 -68.40 -3.64 -13.94
CA PRO A 853 -68.90 -5.01 -13.82
C PRO A 853 -69.17 -5.49 -12.37
N THR A 854 -69.28 -4.59 -11.37
CA THR A 854 -69.62 -4.99 -9.99
C THR A 854 -71.13 -5.16 -9.82
N ASP A 855 -71.55 -5.87 -8.77
CA ASP A 855 -72.96 -6.01 -8.38
C ASP A 855 -73.51 -4.77 -7.64
N GLU A 856 -72.75 -3.65 -7.56
CA GLU A 856 -73.14 -2.48 -6.78
C GLU A 856 -74.04 -1.50 -7.54
N ILE A 857 -75.05 -0.99 -6.83
CA ILE A 857 -76.13 -0.16 -7.38
C ILE A 857 -76.38 1.04 -6.47
N LEU A 858 -76.20 2.26 -7.00
CA LEU A 858 -76.44 3.51 -6.27
C LEU A 858 -77.82 4.09 -6.62
N ASN A 859 -78.63 4.38 -5.60
CA ASN A 859 -80.03 4.81 -5.77
C ASN A 859 -80.29 6.22 -5.20
N LYS A 860 -81.01 7.06 -5.95
CA LYS A 860 -81.48 8.38 -5.51
C LYS A 860 -82.95 8.56 -5.88
N SER A 861 -83.80 8.68 -4.88
CA SER A 861 -85.20 9.07 -5.05
C SER A 861 -85.32 10.60 -4.91
N LEU A 862 -86.07 11.23 -5.81
CA LEU A 862 -86.50 12.63 -5.72
C LEU A 862 -88.02 12.68 -5.66
N THR A 863 -88.55 13.69 -4.95
CA THR A 863 -89.99 13.97 -4.93
C THR A 863 -90.19 15.46 -5.15
N THR A 864 -90.75 15.82 -6.30
CA THR A 864 -91.01 17.20 -6.69
C THR A 864 -92.46 17.56 -6.40
N THR A 865 -92.68 18.72 -5.80
CA THR A 865 -93.98 19.17 -5.29
C THR A 865 -94.50 20.38 -6.05
N VAL A 866 -95.76 20.33 -6.52
CA VAL A 866 -96.52 21.50 -6.93
C VAL A 866 -97.39 21.96 -5.76
N LYS A 867 -97.34 23.24 -5.39
CA LYS A 867 -98.13 23.79 -4.27
C LYS A 867 -99.12 24.84 -4.78
N TYR A 868 -100.40 24.66 -4.50
CA TYR A 868 -101.45 25.58 -4.96
C TYR A 868 -101.67 26.74 -3.97
N GLN A 869 -101.80 27.97 -4.47
CA GLN A 869 -102.01 29.18 -3.68
C GLN A 869 -102.98 30.15 -4.37
N VAL A 870 -103.92 30.72 -3.61
CA VAL A 870 -104.88 31.71 -4.15
C VAL A 870 -104.18 33.04 -4.45
N ASP A 871 -104.40 33.63 -5.63
CA ASP A 871 -103.80 34.94 -5.94
C ASP A 871 -104.55 36.10 -5.26
N THR A 872 -103.78 37.01 -4.64
CA THR A 872 -104.28 38.23 -4.00
C THR A 872 -103.78 39.50 -4.69
N SER A 873 -103.34 39.41 -5.95
CA SER A 873 -102.72 40.52 -6.68
C SER A 873 -103.64 41.74 -6.91
N PHE A 874 -103.01 42.91 -6.97
CA PHE A 874 -103.67 44.23 -6.92
C PHE A 874 -104.62 44.51 -8.11
N GLY A 875 -104.47 43.78 -9.21
CA GLY A 875 -105.18 44.02 -10.48
C GLY A 875 -106.68 43.75 -10.44
N HIS A 876 -107.16 42.89 -9.54
CA HIS A 876 -108.58 42.54 -9.48
C HIS A 876 -109.44 43.55 -8.70
N ASN A 877 -108.82 44.45 -7.91
CA ASN A 877 -109.53 45.34 -7.00
C ASN A 877 -109.96 46.67 -7.69
N LYS A 878 -110.93 46.55 -8.61
CA LYS A 878 -111.41 47.62 -9.52
C LYS A 878 -111.70 48.96 -8.82
N SER A 879 -112.24 48.92 -7.61
CA SER A 879 -112.53 50.09 -6.77
C SER A 879 -111.32 50.99 -6.52
N LEU A 880 -110.14 50.38 -6.35
CA LEU A 880 -108.92 51.07 -5.93
C LEU A 880 -108.13 51.61 -7.13
N ILE A 881 -108.23 50.95 -8.29
CA ILE A 881 -107.66 51.42 -9.56
C ILE A 881 -108.25 52.78 -9.97
N ILE A 882 -109.58 52.93 -9.88
CA ILE A 882 -110.28 54.18 -10.22
C ILE A 882 -109.78 55.35 -9.35
N LEU A 883 -109.61 55.11 -8.05
CA LEU A 883 -109.14 56.13 -7.09
C LEU A 883 -107.73 56.63 -7.45
N VAL A 884 -106.81 55.72 -7.79
CA VAL A 884 -105.43 56.05 -8.19
C VAL A 884 -105.40 56.81 -9.51
N SER A 885 -106.20 56.41 -10.51
CA SER A 885 -106.23 57.07 -11.83
C SER A 885 -106.65 58.54 -11.75
N VAL A 886 -107.63 58.88 -10.91
CA VAL A 886 -108.10 60.27 -10.73
C VAL A 886 -107.01 61.16 -10.09
N LEU A 887 -106.32 60.64 -9.07
CA LEU A 887 -105.21 61.35 -8.42
C LEU A 887 -104.02 61.55 -9.38
N LEU A 888 -103.70 60.54 -10.18
CA LEU A 888 -102.61 60.61 -11.16
C LEU A 888 -102.86 61.68 -12.24
N ALA A 889 -104.10 61.76 -12.76
CA ALA A 889 -104.46 62.74 -13.79
C ALA A 889 -104.29 64.19 -13.32
N LEU A 890 -104.70 64.50 -12.09
CA LEU A 890 -104.51 65.82 -11.48
C LEU A 890 -103.03 66.15 -11.26
N PHE A 891 -102.23 65.17 -10.83
CA PHE A 891 -100.79 65.33 -10.64
C PHE A 891 -100.05 65.58 -11.96
N VAL A 892 -100.35 64.84 -13.02
CA VAL A 892 -99.72 65.03 -14.35
C VAL A 892 -100.02 66.43 -14.91
N LEU A 893 -101.24 66.94 -14.78
CA LEU A 893 -101.59 68.29 -15.22
C LEU A 893 -100.77 69.37 -14.51
N TYR A 894 -100.57 69.24 -13.19
CA TYR A 894 -99.70 70.12 -12.40
C TYR A 894 -98.24 70.05 -12.85
N VAL A 895 -97.72 68.85 -13.11
CA VAL A 895 -96.34 68.65 -13.59
C VAL A 895 -96.11 69.27 -14.97
N VAL A 896 -97.06 69.15 -15.92
CA VAL A 896 -96.93 69.77 -17.26
C VAL A 896 -96.81 71.29 -17.17
N ILE A 897 -97.61 71.94 -16.32
CA ILE A 897 -97.54 73.40 -16.08
C ILE A 897 -96.18 73.80 -15.50
N MET A 898 -95.65 73.01 -14.55
CA MET A 898 -94.30 73.21 -13.99
C MET A 898 -93.19 73.00 -15.03
N VAL A 899 -93.29 71.96 -15.87
CA VAL A 899 -92.29 71.64 -16.90
C VAL A 899 -92.22 72.74 -17.96
N LEU A 900 -93.35 73.19 -18.52
CA LEU A 900 -93.36 74.27 -19.52
C LEU A 900 -92.76 75.58 -18.96
N ARG A 901 -92.97 75.87 -17.67
CA ARG A 901 -92.39 77.03 -16.98
C ARG A 901 -90.87 76.88 -16.71
N LYS A 902 -90.37 75.64 -16.55
CA LYS A 902 -88.97 75.32 -16.20
C LYS A 902 -88.08 74.98 -17.39
N VAL A 903 -88.64 74.51 -18.51
CA VAL A 903 -87.94 74.11 -19.75
C VAL A 903 -87.18 75.27 -20.41
N GLY A 904 -87.46 76.52 -20.05
CA GLY A 904 -86.79 77.65 -20.69
C GLY A 904 -87.26 77.87 -22.13
N PHE A 905 -88.49 77.47 -22.47
CA PHE A 905 -89.18 77.82 -23.72
C PHE A 905 -89.20 79.34 -24.02
N PHE A 906 -88.77 80.15 -23.03
CA PHE A 906 -88.63 81.60 -23.08
C PHE A 906 -87.16 82.15 -23.07
N LYS A 907 -86.07 81.34 -23.13
CA LYS A 907 -84.64 81.82 -23.26
C LYS A 907 -83.57 80.73 -23.56
N ARG A 908 -82.39 81.09 -24.13
CA ARG A 908 -81.40 80.15 -24.73
C ARG A 908 -79.90 80.58 -24.60
N GLU A 909 -79.01 79.57 -24.51
CA GLU A 909 -77.54 79.43 -24.79
C GLU A 909 -76.50 80.60 -24.70
N ASP A 910 -75.36 80.32 -24.05
CA ASP A 910 -74.00 80.78 -24.45
C ASP A 910 -72.89 79.78 -24.01
N LYS A 911 -73.10 78.48 -24.25
CA LYS A 911 -72.29 77.36 -23.71
C LYS A 911 -71.05 77.03 -24.58
N THR A 912 -70.39 78.03 -25.15
CA THR A 912 -69.54 77.82 -26.36
C THR A 912 -68.13 78.40 -26.33
N LYS A 913 -67.72 79.14 -25.29
CA LYS A 913 -66.39 79.79 -25.24
C LYS A 913 -65.54 79.52 -23.99
N LEU A 914 -66.15 79.14 -22.87
CA LEU A 914 -65.43 78.91 -21.60
C LEU A 914 -64.48 77.70 -21.65
N ASP A 915 -64.80 76.71 -22.48
CA ASP A 915 -64.05 75.46 -22.62
C ASP A 915 -62.90 75.56 -23.65
N ALA A 916 -62.78 76.68 -24.38
CA ALA A 916 -61.92 76.77 -25.56
C ALA A 916 -60.44 77.14 -25.28
N LEU A 917 -60.13 77.78 -24.15
CA LEU A 917 -58.78 78.33 -23.90
C LEU A 917 -58.16 77.97 -22.54
N LYS A 918 -58.79 77.07 -21.76
CA LYS A 918 -58.16 76.49 -20.56
C LYS A 918 -56.89 75.68 -20.87
N GLU A 919 -56.70 75.26 -22.13
CA GLU A 919 -55.48 74.58 -22.61
C GLU A 919 -54.24 75.49 -22.66
N GLU A 920 -54.39 76.80 -22.87
CA GLU A 920 -53.24 77.70 -23.08
C GLU A 920 -52.42 77.95 -21.79
N ILE A 921 -53.00 77.60 -20.63
CA ILE A 921 -52.34 77.55 -19.30
C ILE A 921 -51.03 76.74 -19.32
N ARG A 922 -50.82 75.84 -20.28
CA ARG A 922 -49.74 74.85 -20.28
C ARG A 922 -48.38 75.33 -20.82
N ARG A 923 -48.23 76.49 -21.51
CA ARG A 923 -47.07 76.71 -22.40
C ARG A 923 -45.99 77.75 -22.05
N GLU A 924 -46.22 78.85 -21.33
CA GLU A 924 -45.22 79.96 -21.29
C GLU A 924 -44.67 80.40 -19.92
N SER A 925 -45.37 80.19 -18.80
CA SER A 925 -45.03 80.87 -17.52
C SER A 925 -43.75 80.39 -16.82
N ILE A 926 -43.16 79.26 -17.20
CA ILE A 926 -41.92 78.71 -16.60
C ILE A 926 -40.67 79.53 -16.99
N ARG A 927 -40.76 80.46 -17.95
CA ARG A 927 -39.59 81.04 -18.63
C ARG A 927 -39.10 82.42 -18.16
N ARG A 928 -39.59 82.94 -17.02
CA ARG A 928 -39.03 84.12 -16.33
C ARG A 928 -39.12 83.90 -14.80
N GLU A 929 -38.07 83.65 -14.04
CA GLU A 929 -36.74 84.30 -13.92
C GLU A 929 -36.79 85.63 -13.14
N SER A 930 -36.18 85.62 -11.94
CA SER A 930 -35.99 86.76 -11.02
C SER A 930 -37.29 87.34 -10.39
N THR A 931 -37.31 87.93 -9.18
CA THR A 931 -36.25 88.58 -8.38
C THR A 931 -36.50 88.49 -6.84
N ARG A 932 -35.40 88.58 -6.05
CA ARG A 932 -35.26 89.25 -4.73
C ARG A 932 -35.99 88.74 -3.45
N ARG A 933 -35.18 88.07 -2.61
CA ARG A 933 -34.99 88.28 -1.13
C ARG A 933 -34.74 89.79 -0.79
N PRO A 934 -34.81 90.31 0.48
CA PRO A 934 -34.11 89.74 1.67
C PRO A 934 -34.58 90.08 3.13
N THR A 935 -33.94 89.42 4.14
CA THR A 935 -33.57 89.89 5.52
C THR A 935 -34.68 90.34 6.52
N VAL A 936 -34.60 90.27 7.86
CA VAL A 936 -33.73 89.71 8.96
C VAL A 936 -34.60 89.79 10.26
N ALA A 937 -34.43 89.10 11.41
CA ALA A 937 -33.30 88.57 12.21
C ALA A 937 -33.76 87.26 12.97
N LYS A 938 -33.15 86.70 14.05
CA LYS A 938 -31.90 86.86 14.84
C LYS A 938 -31.56 85.53 15.59
N GLU A 939 -30.56 85.61 16.47
CA GLU A 939 -30.19 84.82 17.69
C GLU A 939 -31.29 84.01 18.42
N THR A 940 -30.99 82.94 19.19
CA THR A 940 -29.67 82.36 19.60
C THR A 940 -29.73 80.84 19.84
N ASP A 941 -28.53 80.26 19.95
CA ASP A 941 -28.17 78.86 20.20
C ASP A 941 -28.76 78.21 21.46
N GLU A 942 -28.93 76.87 21.42
CA GLU A 942 -28.60 75.97 22.54
C GLU A 942 -28.32 74.53 22.02
N GLU A 943 -27.44 73.82 22.73
CA GLU A 943 -27.13 72.37 22.84
C GLU A 943 -27.84 71.30 21.95
N GLU A 944 -27.23 70.17 21.53
CA GLU A 944 -25.84 69.66 21.45
C GLU A 944 -25.85 68.39 20.53
N ILE A 945 -24.87 67.47 20.65
CA ILE A 945 -24.83 66.09 20.10
C ILE A 945 -24.58 65.93 18.57
N LYS A 946 -23.31 65.67 18.24
CA LYS A 946 -22.75 64.98 17.05
C LYS A 946 -21.34 64.48 17.44
N GLU A 947 -20.80 63.34 17.00
CA GLU A 947 -21.32 62.22 16.20
C GLU A 947 -20.42 60.97 16.42
N ASP A 948 -20.55 59.93 15.59
CA ASP A 948 -19.65 58.74 15.41
C ASP A 948 -20.07 57.37 16.03
N GLU A 949 -21.26 56.89 15.62
CA GLU A 949 -21.50 55.45 15.30
C GLU A 949 -21.60 55.36 13.75
N CYS A 950 -20.96 54.40 13.06
CA CYS A 950 -21.29 52.97 12.92
C CYS A 950 -22.64 52.70 12.24
#